data_AF-A0A2G9Y1C5-F1
#
_entry.id   AF-A0A2G9Y1C5-F1
#
_cell.length_a   1.000
_cell.length_b   1.000
_cell.length_c   1.000
_cell.angle_alpha   90.00
_cell.angle_beta   90.00
_cell.angle_gamma   90.00
#
_symmetry.space_group_name_H-M   'P 1'
#
loop_
_entity.id
_entity.type
_entity.pdbx_description
1 polymer ?
#
loop_
_entity_poly.entity_id
_entity_poly.type
_entity_poly.pdbx_seq_one_letter_code
_entity_poly.pdbx_strand_id
1 'polypeptide(L)'
;MFEFVKIQYFLLLSIIPLLTESQGLNSFVKEKNGIIEISCDYYKVAITATGNMEVYSTKGDLLIRGFPEFVANYRGWNIQTRNPQQIHIDIRGNRVTLSYAENLEDVGVNLIYTFKKESPYLKLQSRIIYKNGVYPLYEYLSFRITERNGRIMTRDERFNNIQGEKIYVTDSWTPKVVLLGERERSVSLIGFDNAQSMEVIPDSQDIVIRLVFDDVVNHPHFYFPFYGDHTTKVDLSRTTRTAGDTAMYYTIFSIGKEERVVAKCRQPYGYEAAMIFTEHTDGSDIATTNAISYGTADTLSSFYGRGGILGNSLTYTKSVWLESSFSYNGTDGLDNPAYKTLCDRLYDDGVEIIPHTITNETDTREVVENGFSYLKQYHSRNWIDHSGARNLEDLAHFGWNRLDEHYIVDIMDKYNYKYAWAYIDLDETQYLPPRENVSWYTGEDGNLLIPAKTEYHQPILFYNNNIDDNTGDDKRIYFWTTVSCYTHGDLEKYYTLEKLNKLIDERGIHISHNYFALQKTKPLGPRYLIEIDTVGIGFADGLQLEYGDSATPFDTTINLLINPSFETGDLSGYFESQGGYTTITDLYPMFGNYCVALTTTGNNYQINSSFLNFDREKHLVFSTFLRGFISSIGIQYYDDDKNYLDGDYMYIGSNLGNEWQRKAVNGRAPLDYPPLATNVSVRIVTHGNYTEGWEIDSVFNDYLSSISSKQREGNLWVPTLSQFGDHLISISNVEVIPQDDGLCKIHSIDAIDGFSLVTKDEGIKDIYIDGTLVSDYKINDSDRIFWFDLSPHPIHNLYFTTSEEYPNTYLLESPSDEINPGEEIKFKWTGTDNKDTDLEFSFSLDEEAFSHFSNVTEISYQNLSSSLHCFRVRARDLDGNIDRTPSQKYFFVNGEEDSVLPAYTSSKPFPNPFSISKDRKVFIYAPNAFISVYDLSGRRVGVFTGGETFQSWDGRDFNGTILPWGSYFCLVRTQSIIDRFRIVLTR
;
A
#
# COMPACT_ATOMS: atom_id res chain seq x y z
N MET A 1 -50.16 12.96 -34.82
CA MET A 1 -49.02 12.99 -35.77
C MET A 1 -47.76 12.61 -35.00
N PHE A 2 -47.24 11.40 -34.94
CA PHE A 2 -47.68 10.07 -35.36
C PHE A 2 -47.37 9.13 -34.17
N GLU A 3 -48.35 8.29 -33.83
CA GLU A 3 -48.22 7.16 -32.92
C GLU A 3 -47.40 6.02 -33.56
N PHE A 4 -46.79 5.19 -32.70
CA PHE A 4 -46.59 3.72 -32.70
C PHE A 4 -45.56 3.47 -31.58
N VAL A 5 -45.84 3.11 -30.33
CA VAL A 5 -46.63 2.02 -29.72
C VAL A 5 -46.32 0.61 -30.29
N LYS A 6 -45.86 -0.27 -29.39
CA LYS A 6 -45.91 -1.76 -29.34
C LYS A 6 -44.64 -2.59 -29.66
N ILE A 7 -44.02 -3.01 -28.55
CA ILE A 7 -43.70 -4.39 -28.13
C ILE A 7 -44.16 -5.55 -29.05
N GLN A 8 -43.20 -6.46 -29.28
CA GLN A 8 -43.26 -7.89 -29.67
C GLN A 8 -43.93 -8.32 -30.98
N TYR A 9 -43.13 -9.03 -31.80
CA TYR A 9 -43.47 -10.41 -32.20
C TYR A 9 -42.22 -11.30 -32.19
N PHE A 10 -42.24 -12.25 -31.26
CA PHE A 10 -41.65 -13.58 -31.43
C PHE A 10 -42.26 -14.26 -32.65
N LEU A 11 -41.45 -14.94 -33.46
CA LEU A 11 -41.84 -16.19 -34.13
C LEU A 11 -40.57 -17.03 -34.28
N LEU A 12 -40.34 -17.94 -33.34
CA LEU A 12 -40.78 -19.34 -33.35
C LEU A 12 -40.05 -20.18 -34.42
N LEU A 13 -39.19 -21.06 -33.89
CA LEU A 13 -38.90 -22.40 -34.42
C LEU A 13 -38.68 -22.47 -35.93
N SER A 14 -37.43 -22.31 -36.35
CA SER A 14 -36.89 -23.16 -37.39
C SER A 14 -35.42 -23.36 -37.10
N ILE A 15 -35.09 -24.59 -36.72
CA ILE A 15 -33.90 -25.36 -37.12
C ILE A 15 -32.80 -24.45 -37.68
N ILE A 16 -31.70 -24.37 -36.93
CA ILE A 16 -30.35 -24.04 -37.40
C ILE A 16 -30.26 -24.32 -38.92
N PRO A 17 -30.31 -23.34 -39.83
CA PRO A 17 -29.84 -23.53 -41.18
C PRO A 17 -28.33 -23.36 -41.08
N LEU A 18 -27.72 -24.42 -40.60
CA LEU A 18 -26.33 -24.75 -40.80
C LEU A 18 -26.10 -24.76 -42.31
N LEU A 19 -25.52 -23.69 -42.83
CA LEU A 19 -24.85 -23.75 -44.11
C LEU A 19 -23.53 -24.49 -43.89
N THR A 20 -23.65 -25.82 -43.99
CA THR A 20 -22.58 -26.76 -44.25
C THR A 20 -21.98 -26.49 -45.64
N GLU A 21 -20.68 -26.19 -45.66
CA GLU A 21 -19.63 -26.83 -46.48
C GLU A 21 -18.43 -25.90 -46.50
N SER A 22 -17.57 -26.01 -45.49
CA SER A 22 -16.14 -25.75 -45.69
C SER A 22 -15.41 -27.07 -45.51
N GLN A 23 -14.76 -27.53 -46.57
CA GLN A 23 -13.70 -28.53 -46.42
C GLN A 23 -12.64 -27.91 -45.49
N GLY A 24 -12.45 -28.52 -44.32
CA GLY A 24 -11.38 -28.16 -43.39
C GLY A 24 -11.81 -27.55 -42.05
N LEU A 25 -12.88 -28.03 -41.41
CA LEU A 25 -12.93 -27.93 -39.94
C LEU A 25 -11.72 -28.72 -39.40
N ASN A 26 -10.72 -27.99 -38.89
CA ASN A 26 -9.57 -28.55 -38.18
C ASN A 26 -10.05 -29.64 -37.19
N SER A 27 -9.25 -30.69 -36.97
CA SER A 27 -9.60 -31.81 -36.07
C SER A 27 -10.00 -31.42 -34.64
N PHE A 28 -9.76 -30.16 -34.26
CA PHE A 28 -9.93 -29.54 -32.95
C PHE A 28 -11.35 -29.01 -32.64
N VAL A 29 -12.12 -28.59 -33.65
CA VAL A 29 -13.50 -28.10 -33.46
C VAL A 29 -14.45 -28.97 -34.27
N LYS A 30 -15.47 -29.52 -33.60
CA LYS A 30 -16.47 -30.38 -34.21
C LYS A 30 -17.85 -29.85 -33.91
N GLU A 31 -18.73 -29.96 -34.88
CA GLU A 31 -20.14 -29.69 -34.67
C GLU A 31 -20.95 -30.95 -34.93
N LYS A 32 -21.85 -31.28 -33.99
CA LYS A 32 -22.78 -32.40 -34.15
C LYS A 32 -24.08 -32.13 -33.40
N ASN A 33 -25.21 -32.25 -34.10
CA ASN A 33 -26.55 -32.09 -33.53
C ASN A 33 -26.77 -30.75 -32.79
N GLY A 34 -26.17 -29.65 -33.30
CA GLY A 34 -26.25 -28.33 -32.66
C GLY A 34 -25.39 -28.17 -31.41
N ILE A 35 -24.49 -29.13 -31.14
CA ILE A 35 -23.44 -29.01 -30.12
C ILE A 35 -22.13 -28.69 -30.83
N ILE A 36 -21.47 -27.61 -30.42
CA ILE A 36 -20.11 -27.27 -30.86
C ILE A 36 -19.15 -27.77 -29.79
N GLU A 37 -18.17 -28.55 -30.18
CA GLU A 37 -17.18 -29.16 -29.32
C GLU A 37 -15.78 -28.65 -29.72
N ILE A 38 -15.03 -28.15 -28.74
CA ILE A 38 -13.64 -27.71 -28.87
C ILE A 38 -12.81 -28.68 -28.01
N SER A 39 -11.97 -29.49 -28.64
CA SER A 39 -11.26 -30.61 -27.98
C SER A 39 -9.79 -30.27 -27.70
N CYS A 40 -9.48 -29.69 -26.54
CA CYS A 40 -8.08 -29.46 -26.10
C CYS A 40 -7.47 -30.75 -25.55
N ASP A 41 -6.14 -30.78 -25.48
CA ASP A 41 -5.38 -31.95 -25.04
C ASP A 41 -5.61 -32.25 -23.54
N TYR A 42 -6.00 -31.23 -22.76
CA TYR A 42 -6.24 -31.32 -21.32
C TYR A 42 -7.72 -31.30 -20.92
N TYR A 43 -8.58 -30.74 -21.77
CA TYR A 43 -10.01 -30.56 -21.48
C TYR A 43 -10.82 -30.36 -22.76
N LYS A 44 -12.13 -30.47 -22.64
CA LYS A 44 -13.07 -30.28 -23.75
C LYS A 44 -14.09 -29.21 -23.41
N VAL A 45 -14.34 -28.28 -24.31
CA VAL A 45 -15.41 -27.29 -24.17
C VAL A 45 -16.55 -27.68 -25.10
N ALA A 46 -17.77 -27.74 -24.57
CA ALA A 46 -18.97 -27.98 -25.34
C ALA A 46 -19.91 -26.78 -25.23
N ILE A 47 -20.36 -26.25 -26.37
CA ILE A 47 -21.47 -25.32 -26.45
C ILE A 47 -22.70 -26.14 -26.79
N THR A 48 -23.62 -26.26 -25.82
CA THR A 48 -24.82 -27.09 -25.95
C THR A 48 -25.82 -26.48 -26.92
N ALA A 49 -26.78 -27.29 -27.38
CA ALA A 49 -27.87 -26.80 -28.24
C ALA A 49 -28.74 -25.71 -27.59
N THR A 50 -28.68 -25.55 -26.25
CA THR A 50 -29.37 -24.49 -25.52
C THR A 50 -28.52 -23.22 -25.34
N GLY A 51 -27.32 -23.18 -25.93
CA GLY A 51 -26.39 -22.06 -25.83
C GLY A 51 -25.61 -21.98 -24.52
N ASN A 52 -25.53 -23.07 -23.73
CA ASN A 52 -24.68 -23.13 -22.54
C ASN A 52 -23.28 -23.57 -22.90
N MET A 53 -22.26 -23.04 -22.20
CA MET A 53 -20.93 -23.62 -22.20
C MET A 53 -20.80 -24.65 -21.09
N GLU A 54 -20.13 -25.76 -21.37
CA GLU A 54 -19.76 -26.77 -20.39
C GLU A 54 -18.31 -27.17 -20.64
N VAL A 55 -17.51 -27.25 -19.58
CA VAL A 55 -16.11 -27.69 -19.67
C VAL A 55 -15.99 -29.06 -19.03
N TYR A 56 -15.35 -29.99 -19.75
CA TYR A 56 -15.21 -31.39 -19.38
C TYR A 56 -13.75 -31.80 -19.29
N SER A 57 -13.46 -32.77 -18.43
CA SER A 57 -12.18 -33.50 -18.45
C SER A 57 -12.04 -34.29 -19.76
N THR A 58 -10.82 -34.71 -20.06
CA THR A 58 -10.53 -35.68 -21.14
C THR A 58 -11.27 -37.01 -20.98
N LYS A 59 -11.70 -37.35 -19.76
CA LYS A 59 -12.51 -38.54 -19.44
C LYS A 59 -14.03 -38.31 -19.51
N GLY A 60 -14.47 -37.08 -19.75
CA GLY A 60 -15.88 -36.73 -19.86
C GLY A 60 -16.56 -36.38 -18.53
N ASP A 61 -15.80 -36.13 -17.46
CA ASP A 61 -16.33 -35.54 -16.23
C ASP A 61 -16.67 -34.07 -16.48
N LEU A 62 -17.85 -33.61 -16.09
CA LEU A 62 -18.18 -32.18 -16.15
C LEU A 62 -17.41 -31.45 -15.04
N LEU A 63 -16.68 -30.39 -15.40
CA LEU A 63 -15.81 -29.60 -14.53
C LEU A 63 -16.36 -28.19 -14.25
N ILE A 64 -16.78 -27.47 -15.30
CA ILE A 64 -17.33 -26.10 -15.19
C ILE A 64 -18.71 -26.07 -15.83
N ARG A 65 -19.69 -25.51 -15.12
CA ARG A 65 -21.08 -25.37 -15.58
C ARG A 65 -21.36 -23.96 -16.10
N GLY A 66 -21.90 -23.90 -17.32
CA GLY A 66 -22.41 -22.67 -17.89
C GLY A 66 -21.31 -21.68 -18.29
N PHE A 67 -21.77 -20.61 -18.94
CA PHE A 67 -21.00 -19.37 -18.92
C PHE A 67 -21.06 -18.77 -17.51
N PRO A 68 -20.02 -18.04 -17.09
CA PRO A 68 -20.06 -17.32 -15.83
C PRO A 68 -21.13 -16.25 -15.89
N GLU A 69 -21.79 -16.08 -14.75
CA GLU A 69 -22.88 -15.12 -14.61
C GLU A 69 -22.31 -13.81 -14.07
N PHE A 70 -22.40 -12.75 -14.88
CA PHE A 70 -22.19 -11.40 -14.36
C PHE A 70 -23.44 -10.98 -13.61
N VAL A 71 -23.27 -10.54 -12.38
CA VAL A 71 -24.34 -10.03 -11.52
C VAL A 71 -23.92 -8.68 -11.00
N ALA A 72 -24.83 -7.71 -11.05
CA ALA A 72 -24.61 -6.40 -10.49
C ALA A 72 -25.85 -5.87 -9.78
N ASN A 73 -25.64 -5.09 -8.72
CA ASN A 73 -26.68 -4.36 -8.02
C ASN A 73 -26.31 -2.87 -8.01
N TYR A 74 -27.08 -2.05 -8.72
CA TYR A 74 -26.83 -0.60 -8.83
C TYR A 74 -27.88 0.27 -8.12
N ARG A 75 -29.08 -0.28 -7.88
CA ARG A 75 -30.25 0.48 -7.40
C ARG A 75 -31.07 -0.26 -6.33
N GLY A 76 -30.53 -1.32 -5.74
CA GLY A 76 -31.20 -2.16 -4.74
C GLY A 76 -31.83 -3.44 -5.31
N TRP A 77 -31.68 -3.71 -6.61
CA TRP A 77 -32.08 -4.96 -7.25
C TRP A 77 -30.97 -5.48 -8.17
N ASN A 78 -30.91 -6.80 -8.32
CA ASN A 78 -29.91 -7.45 -9.15
C ASN A 78 -30.29 -7.38 -10.63
N ILE A 79 -29.33 -6.99 -11.46
CA ILE A 79 -29.28 -7.31 -12.87
C ILE A 79 -28.28 -8.45 -13.06
N GLN A 80 -28.56 -9.34 -14.00
CA GLN A 80 -27.68 -10.47 -14.27
C GLN A 80 -27.74 -10.87 -15.73
N THR A 81 -26.61 -11.33 -16.25
CA THR A 81 -26.52 -11.95 -17.57
C THR A 81 -27.33 -13.24 -17.62
N ARG A 82 -27.82 -13.56 -18.82
CA ARG A 82 -28.48 -14.83 -19.12
C ARG A 82 -27.60 -15.65 -20.06
N ASN A 83 -28.12 -16.78 -20.51
CA ASN A 83 -27.45 -17.53 -21.56
C ASN A 83 -27.31 -16.66 -22.83
N PRO A 84 -26.13 -16.67 -23.47
CA PRO A 84 -25.90 -15.86 -24.64
C PRO A 84 -26.85 -16.25 -25.77
N GLN A 85 -27.46 -15.25 -26.38
CA GLN A 85 -28.32 -15.46 -27.56
C GLN A 85 -27.49 -15.70 -28.83
N GLN A 86 -26.27 -15.16 -28.87
CA GLN A 86 -25.34 -15.29 -29.99
C GLN A 86 -23.92 -15.44 -29.46
N ILE A 87 -23.19 -16.40 -30.03
CA ILE A 87 -21.80 -16.68 -29.72
C ILE A 87 -21.01 -16.58 -31.03
N HIS A 88 -19.91 -15.86 -31.01
CA HIS A 88 -18.95 -15.80 -32.10
C HIS A 88 -17.76 -16.71 -31.78
N ILE A 89 -17.35 -17.52 -32.75
CA ILE A 89 -16.20 -18.42 -32.63
C ILE A 89 -15.26 -18.10 -33.79
N ASP A 90 -14.05 -17.64 -33.49
CA ASP A 90 -12.97 -17.49 -34.45
C ASP A 90 -11.94 -18.60 -34.24
N ILE A 91 -11.51 -19.23 -35.33
CA ILE A 91 -10.54 -20.33 -35.30
C ILE A 91 -9.32 -19.90 -36.11
N ARG A 92 -8.16 -19.87 -35.46
CA ARG A 92 -6.89 -19.46 -36.05
C ARG A 92 -5.81 -20.47 -35.67
N GLY A 93 -5.45 -21.35 -36.60
CA GLY A 93 -4.47 -22.41 -36.32
C GLY A 93 -4.92 -23.33 -35.18
N ASN A 94 -4.17 -23.33 -34.09
CA ASN A 94 -4.44 -24.08 -32.86
C ASN A 94 -5.18 -23.27 -31.78
N ARG A 95 -5.51 -22.00 -32.06
CA ARG A 95 -6.21 -21.11 -31.13
C ARG A 95 -7.68 -21.00 -31.53
N VAL A 96 -8.56 -21.05 -30.54
CA VAL A 96 -9.97 -20.73 -30.68
C VAL A 96 -10.30 -19.57 -29.75
N THR A 97 -10.95 -18.56 -30.31
CA THR A 97 -11.51 -17.44 -29.54
C THR A 97 -13.02 -17.54 -29.59
N LEU A 98 -13.64 -17.64 -28.42
CA LEU A 98 -15.10 -17.57 -28.28
C LEU A 98 -15.43 -16.22 -27.64
N SER A 99 -16.29 -15.44 -28.29
CA SER A 99 -16.75 -14.17 -27.75
C SER A 99 -18.26 -14.06 -27.78
N TYR A 100 -18.85 -13.50 -26.73
CA TYR A 100 -20.23 -13.06 -26.75
C TYR A 100 -20.38 -11.72 -26.02
N ALA A 101 -21.47 -11.04 -26.35
CA ALA A 101 -21.84 -9.77 -25.76
C ALA A 101 -23.29 -9.85 -25.29
N GLU A 102 -23.56 -9.38 -24.08
CA GLU A 102 -24.90 -9.19 -23.57
C GLU A 102 -25.12 -7.74 -23.16
N ASN A 103 -26.29 -7.21 -23.54
CA ASN A 103 -26.69 -5.86 -23.17
C ASN A 103 -27.76 -5.96 -22.08
N LEU A 104 -27.36 -5.64 -20.84
CA LEU A 104 -28.28 -5.45 -19.71
C LEU A 104 -28.85 -4.03 -19.73
N GLU A 105 -29.66 -3.63 -18.76
CA GLU A 105 -30.24 -2.28 -18.72
C GLU A 105 -29.15 -1.20 -18.70
N ASP A 106 -28.25 -1.27 -17.71
CA ASP A 106 -27.25 -0.23 -17.44
C ASP A 106 -25.84 -0.56 -17.95
N VAL A 107 -25.53 -1.82 -18.28
CA VAL A 107 -24.19 -2.25 -18.72
C VAL A 107 -24.24 -3.15 -19.95
N GLY A 108 -23.18 -3.09 -20.75
CA GLY A 108 -22.83 -4.12 -21.73
C GLY A 108 -21.71 -5.00 -21.18
N VAL A 109 -21.88 -6.31 -21.24
CA VAL A 109 -20.90 -7.30 -20.79
C VAL A 109 -20.38 -8.03 -22.02
N ASN A 110 -19.07 -7.97 -22.27
CA ASN A 110 -18.43 -8.76 -23.32
C ASN A 110 -17.43 -9.72 -22.70
N LEU A 111 -17.63 -11.01 -22.96
CA LEU A 111 -16.72 -12.05 -22.51
C LEU A 111 -15.99 -12.65 -23.71
N ILE A 112 -14.67 -12.78 -23.60
CA ILE A 112 -13.80 -13.35 -24.63
C ILE A 112 -12.98 -14.46 -24.00
N TYR A 113 -13.25 -15.69 -24.42
CA TYR A 113 -12.47 -16.87 -24.07
C TYR A 113 -11.42 -17.11 -25.13
N THR A 114 -10.23 -17.47 -24.68
CA THR A 114 -9.16 -17.96 -25.53
C THR A 114 -8.76 -19.35 -25.08
N PHE A 115 -8.85 -20.28 -26.02
CA PHE A 115 -8.44 -21.67 -25.87
C PHE A 115 -7.30 -21.94 -26.85
N LYS A 116 -6.32 -22.74 -26.42
CA LYS A 116 -5.30 -23.30 -27.31
C LYS A 116 -5.34 -24.81 -27.17
N LYS A 117 -5.25 -25.51 -28.30
CA LYS A 117 -5.38 -26.96 -28.33
C LYS A 117 -4.43 -27.67 -27.36
N GLU A 118 -3.18 -27.25 -27.32
CA GLU A 118 -2.12 -27.88 -26.55
C GLU A 118 -1.86 -27.21 -25.19
N SER A 119 -2.74 -26.29 -24.76
CA SER A 119 -2.58 -25.55 -23.51
C SER A 119 -3.56 -26.05 -22.45
N PRO A 120 -3.14 -26.19 -21.17
CA PRO A 120 -4.05 -26.44 -20.07
C PRO A 120 -4.85 -25.18 -19.69
N TYR A 121 -4.47 -24.00 -20.22
CA TYR A 121 -5.04 -22.74 -19.79
C TYR A 121 -6.29 -22.37 -20.60
N LEU A 122 -7.37 -22.07 -19.87
CA LEU A 122 -8.53 -21.35 -20.37
C LEU A 122 -8.39 -19.90 -19.89
N LYS A 123 -8.22 -18.97 -20.84
CA LYS A 123 -8.09 -17.55 -20.55
C LYS A 123 -9.41 -16.84 -20.85
N LEU A 124 -9.85 -15.98 -19.94
CA LEU A 124 -11.07 -15.20 -20.07
C LEU A 124 -10.77 -13.72 -19.89
N GLN A 125 -11.11 -12.91 -20.88
CA GLN A 125 -11.16 -11.46 -20.77
C GLN A 125 -12.61 -11.03 -20.62
N SER A 126 -12.91 -10.28 -19.55
CA SER A 126 -14.23 -9.74 -19.26
C SER A 126 -14.18 -8.22 -19.41
N ARG A 127 -15.04 -7.67 -20.27
CA ARG A 127 -15.16 -6.24 -20.52
C ARG A 127 -16.54 -5.75 -20.12
N ILE A 128 -16.61 -4.89 -19.11
CA ILE A 128 -17.84 -4.23 -18.67
C ILE A 128 -17.86 -2.82 -19.26
N ILE A 129 -18.94 -2.45 -19.94
CA ILE A 129 -19.15 -1.13 -20.55
C ILE A 129 -20.36 -0.50 -19.87
N TYR A 130 -20.15 0.57 -19.11
CA TYR A 130 -21.23 1.28 -18.43
C TYR A 130 -21.98 2.19 -19.40
N LYS A 131 -23.28 1.98 -19.57
CA LYS A 131 -24.11 2.73 -20.53
C LYS A 131 -24.81 3.93 -19.91
N ASN A 132 -25.04 3.86 -18.60
CA ASN A 132 -25.65 4.90 -17.78
C ASN A 132 -24.74 5.19 -16.58
N GLY A 133 -24.96 6.35 -15.94
CA GLY A 133 -24.40 6.59 -14.61
C GLY A 133 -24.95 5.57 -13.60
N VAL A 134 -24.06 4.81 -12.97
CA VAL A 134 -24.42 3.80 -11.96
C VAL A 134 -23.56 3.92 -10.70
N TYR A 135 -24.10 3.42 -9.60
CA TYR A 135 -23.45 3.39 -8.29
C TYR A 135 -23.40 1.94 -7.81
N PRO A 136 -22.34 1.18 -8.15
CA PRO A 136 -22.19 -0.20 -7.74
C PRO A 136 -22.34 -0.39 -6.22
N LEU A 137 -23.33 -1.19 -5.84
CA LEU A 137 -23.41 -1.77 -4.50
C LEU A 137 -22.60 -3.06 -4.43
N TYR A 138 -22.71 -3.87 -5.49
CA TYR A 138 -22.05 -5.15 -5.60
C TYR A 138 -22.04 -5.58 -7.07
N GLU A 139 -20.88 -5.91 -7.60
CA GLU A 139 -20.63 -6.29 -8.99
C GLU A 139 -19.62 -7.44 -9.02
N TYR A 140 -19.99 -8.57 -9.62
CA TYR A 140 -19.13 -9.74 -9.68
C TYR A 140 -19.40 -10.62 -10.89
N LEU A 141 -18.41 -11.47 -11.19
CA LEU A 141 -18.51 -12.54 -12.17
C LEU A 141 -18.44 -13.90 -11.46
N SER A 142 -19.44 -14.75 -11.70
CA SER A 142 -19.67 -15.98 -10.93
C SER A 142 -19.42 -17.24 -11.76
N PHE A 143 -18.58 -18.14 -11.27
CA PHE A 143 -18.25 -19.43 -11.88
C PHE A 143 -18.81 -20.57 -11.02
N ARG A 144 -19.30 -21.63 -11.66
CA ARG A 144 -19.76 -22.86 -10.98
C ARG A 144 -18.86 -24.02 -11.35
N ILE A 145 -18.09 -24.50 -10.37
CA ILE A 145 -17.16 -25.62 -10.52
C ILE A 145 -17.76 -26.84 -9.84
N THR A 146 -17.77 -27.99 -10.50
CA THR A 146 -18.42 -29.21 -9.98
C THR A 146 -17.57 -29.93 -8.93
N GLU A 147 -16.27 -29.67 -8.91
CA GLU A 147 -15.36 -30.25 -7.93
C GLU A 147 -15.48 -29.54 -6.60
N ARG A 148 -15.55 -30.32 -5.51
CA ARG A 148 -15.86 -29.82 -4.16
C ARG A 148 -14.69 -29.93 -3.20
N ASN A 149 -13.67 -30.71 -3.56
CA ASN A 149 -12.46 -30.82 -2.77
C ASN A 149 -11.38 -29.92 -3.34
N GLY A 150 -10.71 -29.19 -2.46
CA GLY A 150 -9.65 -28.30 -2.88
C GLY A 150 -9.15 -27.39 -1.79
N ARG A 151 -8.33 -26.44 -2.21
CA ARG A 151 -7.66 -25.46 -1.37
C ARG A 151 -7.85 -24.07 -1.94
N ILE A 152 -7.88 -23.08 -1.06
CA ILE A 152 -7.93 -21.66 -1.41
C ILE A 152 -6.76 -20.94 -0.75
N MET A 153 -6.16 -20.00 -1.46
CA MET A 153 -5.23 -19.06 -0.86
C MET A 153 -6.01 -17.99 -0.07
N THR A 154 -5.81 -17.94 1.24
CA THR A 154 -6.50 -16.99 2.14
C THR A 154 -5.65 -15.76 2.43
N ARG A 155 -6.15 -14.86 3.28
CA ARG A 155 -5.51 -13.58 3.58
C ARG A 155 -4.16 -13.70 4.31
N ASP A 156 -3.83 -14.85 4.87
CA ASP A 156 -2.47 -15.18 5.33
C ASP A 156 -1.52 -15.61 4.19
N GLU A 157 -1.96 -15.54 2.92
CA GLU A 157 -1.24 -16.02 1.73
C GLU A 157 -0.86 -17.51 1.79
N ARG A 158 -1.61 -18.29 2.58
CA ARG A 158 -1.43 -19.74 2.73
C ARG A 158 -2.60 -20.48 2.10
N PHE A 159 -2.32 -21.70 1.64
CA PHE A 159 -3.35 -22.60 1.14
C PHE A 159 -4.11 -23.27 2.30
N ASN A 160 -5.39 -22.95 2.42
CA ASN A 160 -6.31 -23.54 3.37
C ASN A 160 -7.26 -24.50 2.67
N ASN A 161 -7.52 -25.66 3.29
CA ASN A 161 -8.52 -26.60 2.78
C ASN A 161 -9.91 -25.98 2.83
N ILE A 162 -10.69 -26.17 1.76
CA ILE A 162 -12.10 -25.78 1.72
C ILE A 162 -12.89 -26.79 2.57
N GLN A 163 -13.63 -26.30 3.57
CA GLN A 163 -14.29 -27.14 4.58
C GLN A 163 -15.79 -26.85 4.67
N GLY A 164 -16.60 -27.91 4.54
CA GLY A 164 -18.05 -27.84 4.77
C GLY A 164 -18.73 -26.78 3.91
N GLU A 165 -19.56 -25.94 4.54
CA GLU A 165 -20.27 -24.82 3.93
C GLU A 165 -19.62 -23.47 4.26
N LYS A 166 -18.35 -23.47 4.70
CA LYS A 166 -17.64 -22.24 5.09
C LYS A 166 -17.39 -21.36 3.86
N ILE A 167 -17.68 -20.06 3.98
CA ILE A 167 -17.39 -19.07 2.95
C ILE A 167 -15.97 -18.53 3.17
N TYR A 168 -15.27 -18.31 2.06
CA TYR A 168 -13.93 -17.71 2.07
C TYR A 168 -13.93 -16.45 1.20
N VAL A 169 -13.40 -15.37 1.75
CA VAL A 169 -13.33 -14.04 1.16
C VAL A 169 -11.89 -13.57 1.21
N THR A 170 -11.41 -13.04 0.09
CA THR A 170 -10.08 -12.41 -0.04
C THR A 170 -10.25 -10.89 -0.09
N ASP A 171 -9.23 -10.13 0.33
CA ASP A 171 -9.16 -8.69 0.09
C ASP A 171 -8.48 -8.38 -1.26
N SER A 172 -8.33 -7.09 -1.58
CA SER A 172 -7.74 -6.64 -2.86
C SER A 172 -6.28 -7.04 -3.04
N TRP A 173 -5.54 -7.22 -1.94
CA TRP A 173 -4.10 -7.49 -1.95
C TRP A 173 -3.76 -8.97 -1.78
N THR A 174 -4.77 -9.83 -1.53
CA THR A 174 -4.58 -11.28 -1.52
C THR A 174 -4.63 -11.84 -2.94
N PRO A 175 -3.65 -12.65 -3.39
CA PRO A 175 -3.71 -13.32 -4.69
C PRO A 175 -4.95 -14.19 -4.85
N LYS A 176 -5.64 -14.06 -5.98
CA LYS A 176 -6.90 -14.78 -6.21
C LYS A 176 -6.60 -16.19 -6.73
N VAL A 177 -6.38 -17.13 -5.81
CA VAL A 177 -6.00 -18.51 -6.15
C VAL A 177 -6.90 -19.56 -5.49
N VAL A 178 -7.44 -20.47 -6.30
CA VAL A 178 -8.24 -21.63 -5.87
C VAL A 178 -7.78 -22.86 -6.62
N LEU A 179 -7.46 -23.94 -5.92
CA LEU A 179 -7.03 -25.22 -6.48
C LEU A 179 -8.08 -26.28 -6.17
N LEU A 180 -8.83 -26.75 -7.17
CA LEU A 180 -9.88 -27.75 -7.01
C LEU A 180 -9.52 -29.03 -7.77
N GLY A 181 -9.79 -30.18 -7.17
CA GLY A 181 -9.58 -31.49 -7.80
C GLY A 181 -8.12 -31.89 -7.99
N GLU A 182 -7.93 -33.02 -8.66
CA GLU A 182 -6.63 -33.64 -8.91
C GLU A 182 -6.58 -34.18 -10.35
N ARG A 183 -5.37 -34.22 -10.93
CA ARG A 183 -5.08 -34.78 -12.26
C ARG A 183 -6.04 -34.25 -13.34
N GLU A 184 -6.65 -35.14 -14.13
CA GLU A 184 -7.58 -34.79 -15.21
C GLU A 184 -8.87 -34.09 -14.74
N ARG A 185 -9.18 -34.13 -13.43
CA ARG A 185 -10.31 -33.41 -12.84
C ARG A 185 -9.91 -32.08 -12.18
N SER A 186 -8.62 -31.73 -12.24
CA SER A 186 -8.14 -30.48 -11.66
C SER A 186 -8.70 -29.26 -12.39
N VAL A 187 -9.11 -28.26 -11.61
CA VAL A 187 -9.53 -26.94 -12.06
C VAL A 187 -8.95 -25.93 -11.09
N SER A 188 -7.96 -25.17 -11.55
CA SER A 188 -7.24 -24.21 -10.73
C SER A 188 -7.44 -22.81 -11.28
N LEU A 189 -8.02 -21.90 -10.49
CA LEU A 189 -7.99 -20.47 -10.77
C LEU A 189 -6.69 -19.92 -10.19
N ILE A 190 -5.81 -19.39 -11.04
CA ILE A 190 -4.40 -19.10 -10.69
C ILE A 190 -3.90 -17.73 -11.13
N GLY A 191 -4.72 -16.95 -11.83
CA GLY A 191 -4.33 -15.62 -12.27
C GLY A 191 -5.56 -14.75 -12.40
N PHE A 192 -5.56 -13.63 -11.65
CA PHE A 192 -6.46 -12.48 -11.77
C PHE A 192 -6.32 -11.55 -10.54
N ASP A 193 -5.36 -10.63 -10.54
CA ASP A 193 -5.14 -9.75 -9.38
C ASP A 193 -5.84 -8.39 -9.46
N ASN A 194 -6.47 -8.07 -10.60
CA ASN A 194 -7.19 -6.81 -10.76
C ASN A 194 -8.68 -6.88 -10.33
N ALA A 195 -9.09 -7.96 -9.65
CA ALA A 195 -10.33 -7.98 -8.86
C ALA A 195 -10.14 -7.31 -7.50
N GLN A 196 -11.18 -6.62 -7.01
CA GLN A 196 -11.18 -6.11 -5.64
C GLN A 196 -11.22 -7.23 -4.59
N SER A 197 -11.90 -8.34 -4.88
CA SER A 197 -11.93 -9.52 -4.00
C SER A 197 -12.36 -10.78 -4.75
N MET A 198 -12.27 -11.92 -4.08
CA MET A 198 -12.83 -13.21 -4.51
C MET A 198 -13.56 -13.86 -3.35
N GLU A 199 -14.75 -14.38 -3.63
CA GLU A 199 -15.54 -15.20 -2.71
C GLU A 199 -15.56 -16.64 -3.21
N VAL A 200 -15.32 -17.62 -2.34
CA VAL A 200 -15.49 -19.04 -2.61
C VAL A 200 -16.57 -19.57 -1.68
N ILE A 201 -17.67 -20.04 -2.28
CA ILE A 201 -18.90 -20.42 -1.61
C ILE A 201 -19.21 -21.87 -1.98
N PRO A 202 -19.00 -22.82 -1.05
CA PRO A 202 -19.44 -24.20 -1.24
C PRO A 202 -20.98 -24.26 -1.27
N ASP A 203 -21.54 -24.74 -2.37
CA ASP A 203 -22.96 -25.08 -2.52
C ASP A 203 -23.13 -26.61 -2.32
N SER A 204 -24.38 -27.06 -2.24
CA SER A 204 -24.78 -28.46 -2.06
C SER A 204 -24.20 -29.41 -3.12
N GLN A 205 -23.95 -28.94 -4.34
CA GLN A 205 -23.45 -29.75 -5.47
C GLN A 205 -22.17 -29.22 -6.13
N ASP A 206 -21.87 -27.93 -5.98
CA ASP A 206 -20.80 -27.23 -6.69
C ASP A 206 -20.01 -26.34 -5.72
N ILE A 207 -18.84 -25.84 -6.14
CA ILE A 207 -18.20 -24.65 -5.56
C ILE A 207 -18.51 -23.46 -6.48
N VAL A 208 -19.06 -22.40 -5.89
CA VAL A 208 -19.25 -21.12 -6.57
C VAL A 208 -18.07 -20.23 -6.28
N ILE A 209 -17.37 -19.78 -7.32
CA ILE A 209 -16.30 -18.79 -7.21
C ILE A 209 -16.84 -17.47 -7.77
N ARG A 210 -16.85 -16.42 -6.97
CA ARG A 210 -17.19 -15.07 -7.41
C ARG A 210 -15.95 -14.22 -7.44
N LEU A 211 -15.65 -13.67 -8.60
CA LEU A 211 -14.66 -12.64 -8.78
C LEU A 211 -15.36 -11.29 -8.65
N VAL A 212 -15.09 -10.59 -7.54
CA VAL A 212 -15.77 -9.36 -7.19
C VAL A 212 -15.03 -8.19 -7.82
N PHE A 213 -15.73 -7.51 -8.72
CA PHE A 213 -15.23 -6.37 -9.49
C PHE A 213 -15.41 -5.06 -8.74
N ASP A 214 -16.54 -4.90 -8.07
CA ASP A 214 -16.83 -3.72 -7.27
C ASP A 214 -17.75 -4.09 -6.10
N ASP A 215 -17.41 -3.67 -4.89
CA ASP A 215 -18.21 -3.93 -3.70
C ASP A 215 -17.95 -2.85 -2.66
N VAL A 216 -19.03 -2.24 -2.17
CA VAL A 216 -18.98 -1.11 -1.23
C VAL A 216 -18.18 -1.40 0.03
N VAL A 217 -18.10 -2.66 0.43
CA VAL A 217 -17.38 -3.08 1.65
C VAL A 217 -15.86 -3.09 1.45
N ASN A 218 -15.38 -3.07 0.22
CA ASN A 218 -13.94 -3.07 -0.10
C ASN A 218 -13.34 -1.67 -0.11
N HIS A 219 -14.18 -0.62 -0.14
CA HIS A 219 -13.73 0.78 -0.15
C HIS A 219 -14.60 1.68 0.74
N PRO A 220 -14.79 1.30 2.01
CA PRO A 220 -15.73 1.99 2.89
C PRO A 220 -15.30 3.43 3.18
N HIS A 221 -16.24 4.36 3.11
CA HIS A 221 -16.05 5.73 3.58
C HIS A 221 -17.36 6.35 4.01
N PHE A 222 -17.27 7.41 4.81
CA PHE A 222 -18.43 8.17 5.25
C PHE A 222 -18.06 9.64 5.45
N TYR A 223 -19.08 10.48 5.64
CA TYR A 223 -18.87 11.84 6.10
C TYR A 223 -19.89 12.27 7.15
N PHE A 224 -19.50 13.26 7.95
CA PHE A 224 -20.38 13.96 8.87
C PHE A 224 -21.07 15.12 8.12
N PRO A 225 -22.41 15.18 8.05
CA PRO A 225 -23.11 16.18 7.23
C PRO A 225 -23.31 17.53 7.92
N PHE A 226 -22.96 17.67 9.21
CA PHE A 226 -23.22 18.88 10.01
C PHE A 226 -21.98 19.30 10.81
N TYR A 227 -21.77 20.61 10.95
CA TYR A 227 -20.73 21.16 11.82
C TYR A 227 -20.98 20.81 13.30
N GLY A 228 -19.95 20.35 13.99
CA GLY A 228 -19.97 19.92 15.39
C GLY A 228 -20.64 18.56 15.65
N ASP A 229 -21.08 17.84 14.61
CA ASP A 229 -21.70 16.53 14.75
C ASP A 229 -20.66 15.39 14.68
N HIS A 230 -20.52 14.66 15.78
CA HIS A 230 -19.60 13.53 15.90
C HIS A 230 -20.31 12.17 15.73
N THR A 231 -21.60 12.16 15.37
CA THR A 231 -22.46 10.97 15.48
C THR A 231 -23.16 10.58 14.19
N THR A 232 -23.64 11.54 13.39
CA THR A 232 -24.36 11.22 12.16
C THR A 232 -23.37 10.94 11.04
N LYS A 233 -23.24 9.68 10.64
CA LYS A 233 -22.43 9.26 9.49
C LYS A 233 -23.32 9.02 8.27
N VAL A 234 -22.93 9.58 7.13
CA VAL A 234 -23.58 9.35 5.83
C VAL A 234 -22.63 8.56 4.92
N ASP A 235 -23.16 7.50 4.30
CA ASP A 235 -22.39 6.58 3.44
C ASP A 235 -21.83 7.24 2.19
N LEU A 236 -20.53 7.05 1.96
CA LEU A 236 -19.83 7.40 0.71
C LEU A 236 -19.09 6.20 0.11
N SER A 237 -19.38 4.99 0.58
CA SER A 237 -18.69 3.76 0.17
C SER A 237 -19.03 3.28 -1.24
N ARG A 238 -19.87 3.96 -2.03
CA ARG A 238 -20.20 3.51 -3.40
C ARG A 238 -19.20 4.10 -4.37
N THR A 239 -18.73 3.32 -5.33
CA THR A 239 -18.08 3.93 -6.49
C THR A 239 -19.12 4.59 -7.39
N THR A 240 -18.68 5.56 -8.20
CA THR A 240 -19.47 6.07 -9.32
C THR A 240 -18.86 5.58 -10.64
N ARG A 241 -19.70 5.09 -11.54
CA ARG A 241 -19.33 4.80 -12.93
C ARG A 241 -20.14 5.68 -13.84
N THR A 242 -19.49 6.36 -14.78
CA THR A 242 -20.12 7.24 -15.75
C THR A 242 -20.43 6.51 -17.05
N ALA A 243 -21.36 7.07 -17.84
CA ALA A 243 -21.70 6.49 -19.14
C ALA A 243 -20.50 6.57 -20.09
N GLY A 244 -20.07 5.42 -20.61
CA GLY A 244 -18.89 5.26 -21.46
C GLY A 244 -17.70 4.62 -20.74
N ASP A 245 -17.70 4.59 -19.40
CA ASP A 245 -16.66 3.92 -18.63
C ASP A 245 -16.54 2.46 -19.04
N THR A 246 -15.31 1.94 -19.04
CA THR A 246 -15.01 0.55 -19.33
C THR A 246 -14.15 -0.04 -18.23
N ALA A 247 -14.51 -1.22 -17.73
CA ALA A 247 -13.67 -2.03 -16.86
C ALA A 247 -13.24 -3.32 -17.57
N MET A 248 -11.98 -3.70 -17.40
CA MET A 248 -11.34 -4.85 -18.05
C MET A 248 -10.76 -5.80 -17.00
N TYR A 249 -11.07 -7.08 -17.13
CA TYR A 249 -10.71 -8.11 -16.15
C TYR A 249 -10.20 -9.38 -16.86
N TYR A 250 -9.18 -10.07 -16.30
CA TYR A 250 -8.52 -11.22 -16.93
C TYR A 250 -8.41 -12.45 -16.02
N THR A 251 -9.15 -13.51 -16.31
CA THR A 251 -9.11 -14.75 -15.52
C THR A 251 -8.37 -15.87 -16.24
N ILE A 252 -7.52 -16.60 -15.52
CA ILE A 252 -6.83 -17.79 -16.02
C ILE A 252 -7.23 -19.01 -15.18
N PHE A 253 -7.79 -20.02 -15.85
CA PHE A 253 -7.98 -21.35 -15.30
C PHE A 253 -6.95 -22.31 -15.88
N SER A 254 -6.26 -23.08 -15.04
CA SER A 254 -5.52 -24.29 -15.44
C SER A 254 -6.43 -25.51 -15.23
N ILE A 255 -6.66 -26.29 -16.29
CA ILE A 255 -7.65 -27.38 -16.30
C ILE A 255 -6.96 -28.67 -16.73
N GLY A 256 -7.18 -29.75 -15.98
CA GLY A 256 -6.63 -31.08 -16.29
C GLY A 256 -5.12 -31.22 -16.01
N LYS A 257 -4.48 -30.16 -15.52
CA LYS A 257 -3.09 -30.09 -15.06
C LYS A 257 -3.08 -29.45 -13.68
N GLU A 258 -2.46 -30.12 -12.70
CA GLU A 258 -2.21 -29.51 -11.41
C GLU A 258 -1.16 -28.42 -11.57
N GLU A 259 -1.52 -27.19 -11.20
CA GLU A 259 -0.64 -26.05 -11.39
C GLU A 259 0.33 -25.89 -10.22
N ARG A 260 1.60 -25.63 -10.55
CA ARG A 260 2.56 -25.05 -9.62
C ARG A 260 2.22 -23.58 -9.41
N VAL A 261 1.69 -23.23 -8.24
CA VAL A 261 1.34 -21.85 -7.93
C VAL A 261 2.58 -21.05 -7.55
N VAL A 262 2.70 -19.89 -8.18
CA VAL A 262 3.61 -18.81 -7.80
C VAL A 262 2.73 -17.59 -7.56
N ALA A 263 2.67 -17.12 -6.32
CA ALA A 263 1.80 -16.02 -5.92
C ALA A 263 2.60 -14.87 -5.32
N LYS A 264 2.10 -13.64 -5.45
CA LYS A 264 2.72 -12.45 -4.89
C LYS A 264 2.58 -12.42 -3.37
N CYS A 265 3.64 -12.01 -2.69
CA CYS A 265 3.58 -11.63 -1.28
C CYS A 265 3.31 -10.14 -1.13
N ARG A 266 2.57 -9.75 -0.09
CA ARG A 266 2.31 -8.35 0.25
C ARG A 266 3.54 -7.60 0.76
N GLN A 267 4.47 -8.29 1.41
CA GLN A 267 5.64 -7.68 2.03
C GLN A 267 6.89 -7.89 1.16
N PRO A 268 7.82 -6.92 1.13
CA PRO A 268 9.07 -7.04 0.39
C PRO A 268 10.09 -7.89 1.16
N TYR A 269 11.21 -8.21 0.51
CA TYR A 269 12.39 -8.86 1.08
C TYR A 269 12.08 -10.16 1.85
N GLY A 270 11.00 -10.83 1.47
CA GLY A 270 10.51 -11.99 2.17
C GLY A 270 10.15 -11.74 3.64
N TYR A 271 9.78 -10.53 4.07
CA TYR A 271 9.13 -10.34 5.38
C TYR A 271 7.80 -11.11 5.44
N GLU A 272 7.34 -11.56 6.62
CA GLU A 272 6.02 -12.25 6.73
C GLU A 272 4.89 -11.32 7.08
N ALA A 273 5.16 -10.33 7.92
CA ALA A 273 4.14 -9.42 8.41
C ALA A 273 4.61 -7.98 8.30
N ALA A 274 3.67 -7.05 8.38
CA ALA A 274 3.95 -5.61 8.42
C ALA A 274 3.35 -4.96 9.68
N MET A 275 4.11 -4.07 10.30
CA MET A 275 3.67 -3.24 11.42
C MET A 275 3.99 -1.77 11.13
N ILE A 276 2.96 -0.94 11.08
CA ILE A 276 3.04 0.48 10.71
C ILE A 276 2.57 1.29 11.91
N PHE A 277 3.37 2.28 12.29
CA PHE A 277 3.03 3.24 13.33
C PHE A 277 2.56 4.55 12.70
N THR A 278 1.35 4.99 13.05
CA THR A 278 0.86 6.34 12.74
C THR A 278 0.57 7.08 14.04
N GLU A 279 1.14 8.28 14.18
CA GLU A 279 0.98 9.16 15.35
C GLU A 279 0.12 10.37 14.97
N HIS A 280 -0.94 10.59 15.73
CA HIS A 280 -1.73 11.83 15.74
C HIS A 280 -1.06 12.86 16.65
N THR A 281 -0.95 14.10 16.19
CA THR A 281 -0.17 15.16 16.86
C THR A 281 -0.85 15.74 18.10
N ASP A 282 -2.09 15.36 18.43
CA ASP A 282 -2.86 15.95 19.53
C ASP A 282 -2.12 15.82 20.87
N GLY A 283 -1.81 16.96 21.47
CA GLY A 283 -1.09 17.02 22.74
C GLY A 283 0.41 16.73 22.62
N SER A 284 0.97 16.62 21.40
CA SER A 284 2.40 16.46 21.18
C SER A 284 3.14 17.80 21.31
N ASP A 285 4.18 17.82 22.13
CA ASP A 285 5.11 18.94 22.29
C ASP A 285 6.55 18.49 21.98
N ILE A 286 7.51 19.42 22.06
CA ILE A 286 8.94 19.12 21.84
C ILE A 286 9.43 18.01 22.78
N ALA A 287 9.00 17.99 24.04
CA ALA A 287 9.54 17.10 25.05
C ALA A 287 9.03 15.66 24.88
N THR A 288 7.71 15.50 24.78
CA THR A 288 7.03 14.22 24.51
C THR A 288 7.44 13.64 23.16
N THR A 289 7.55 14.47 22.12
CA THR A 289 8.05 14.02 20.81
C THR A 289 9.48 13.50 20.91
N ASN A 290 10.39 14.23 21.57
CA ASN A 290 11.75 13.74 21.79
C ASN A 290 11.78 12.42 22.56
N ALA A 291 10.95 12.28 23.59
CA ALA A 291 10.89 11.07 24.40
C ALA A 291 10.38 9.84 23.63
N ILE A 292 9.36 10.00 22.79
CA ILE A 292 8.84 8.92 21.93
C ILE A 292 9.86 8.52 20.85
N SER A 293 10.47 9.50 20.19
CA SER A 293 11.38 9.24 19.07
C SER A 293 12.74 8.73 19.55
N TYR A 294 13.32 9.37 20.57
CA TYR A 294 14.71 9.17 21.01
C TYR A 294 14.85 8.62 22.44
N GLY A 295 13.75 8.31 23.11
CA GLY A 295 13.70 7.66 24.43
C GLY A 295 13.64 8.62 25.61
N THR A 296 14.09 9.87 25.45
CA THR A 296 14.03 10.89 26.51
C THR A 296 13.94 12.30 25.92
N ALA A 297 13.30 13.21 26.65
CA ALA A 297 13.28 14.64 26.36
C ALA A 297 14.63 15.31 26.65
N ASP A 298 15.45 14.74 27.55
CA ASP A 298 16.76 15.26 27.89
C ASP A 298 17.79 14.89 26.81
N THR A 299 18.01 15.82 25.87
CA THR A 299 18.99 15.66 24.78
C THR A 299 20.45 15.49 25.26
N LEU A 300 20.75 15.76 26.53
CA LEU A 300 22.08 15.55 27.13
C LEU A 300 22.21 14.18 27.81
N SER A 301 21.10 13.46 28.01
CA SER A 301 21.09 12.13 28.61
C SER A 301 21.82 11.13 27.71
N SER A 302 22.58 10.24 28.32
CA SER A 302 23.20 9.12 27.60
C SER A 302 22.20 8.12 27.03
N PHE A 303 20.92 8.20 27.43
CA PHE A 303 19.82 7.41 26.90
C PHE A 303 19.20 8.02 25.63
N TYR A 304 19.42 9.31 25.37
CA TYR A 304 18.93 9.98 24.17
C TYR A 304 19.50 9.32 22.89
N GLY A 305 18.61 8.93 21.99
CA GLY A 305 18.92 8.20 20.76
C GLY A 305 19.22 6.71 20.98
N ARG A 306 19.05 6.19 22.21
CA ARG A 306 19.21 4.75 22.53
C ARG A 306 17.93 4.08 23.01
N GLY A 307 16.88 4.87 23.25
CA GLY A 307 15.51 4.39 23.45
C GLY A 307 14.57 5.05 22.44
N GLY A 308 13.27 4.77 22.53
CA GLY A 308 12.30 5.31 21.58
C GLY A 308 12.28 4.57 20.25
N ILE A 309 11.40 4.99 19.36
CA ILE A 309 11.20 4.34 18.05
C ILE A 309 12.51 4.37 17.24
N LEU A 310 13.14 5.54 17.10
CA LEU A 310 14.38 5.71 16.35
C LEU A 310 15.59 5.08 17.05
N GLY A 311 15.65 5.16 18.40
CA GLY A 311 16.72 4.48 19.16
C GLY A 311 16.66 2.95 19.03
N ASN A 312 15.49 2.39 18.72
CA ASN A 312 15.31 0.99 18.36
C ASN A 312 15.48 0.72 16.85
N SER A 313 15.99 1.66 16.06
CA SER A 313 16.19 1.52 14.61
C SER A 313 14.89 1.23 13.83
N LEU A 314 13.75 1.71 14.33
CA LEU A 314 12.45 1.64 13.68
C LEU A 314 12.10 3.00 13.06
N THR A 315 11.07 3.05 12.22
CA THR A 315 10.50 4.30 11.70
C THR A 315 8.98 4.32 11.91
N TYR A 316 8.37 5.47 11.65
CA TYR A 316 6.94 5.71 11.79
C TYR A 316 6.48 6.92 10.99
N THR A 317 5.16 7.10 10.94
CA THR A 317 4.49 8.26 10.34
C THR A 317 4.08 9.21 11.46
N LYS A 318 4.67 10.41 11.48
CA LYS A 318 4.34 11.47 12.43
C LYS A 318 3.53 12.55 11.73
N SER A 319 2.31 12.76 12.22
CA SER A 319 1.53 13.92 11.82
C SER A 319 1.92 15.17 12.61
N VAL A 320 1.68 16.36 12.04
CA VAL A 320 1.99 17.68 12.64
C VAL A 320 0.95 18.72 12.23
N TRP A 321 0.81 19.77 13.05
CA TRP A 321 0.15 21.03 12.65
C TRP A 321 1.18 22.06 12.22
N LEU A 322 0.74 23.01 11.39
CA LEU A 322 1.55 24.19 11.09
C LEU A 322 1.57 25.19 12.23
N GLU A 323 0.47 25.33 12.95
CA GLU A 323 0.35 26.30 14.04
C GLU A 323 0.26 25.59 15.39
N SER A 324 0.95 26.15 16.39
CA SER A 324 0.91 25.67 17.76
C SER A 324 -0.47 25.90 18.34
N SER A 325 -1.01 24.90 19.04
CA SER A 325 -2.34 24.97 19.65
C SER A 325 -2.26 24.96 21.17
N PHE A 326 -3.08 25.77 21.83
CA PHE A 326 -3.27 25.70 23.29
C PHE A 326 -4.29 24.62 23.69
N SER A 327 -4.88 23.93 22.71
CA SER A 327 -5.72 22.75 22.94
C SER A 327 -4.88 21.60 23.53
N TYR A 328 -5.54 20.67 24.21
CA TYR A 328 -4.91 19.42 24.70
C TYR A 328 -3.68 19.59 25.61
N ASN A 329 -3.64 20.65 26.44
CA ASN A 329 -2.52 21.04 27.32
C ASN A 329 -1.28 21.64 26.62
N GLY A 330 -1.40 22.00 25.33
CA GLY A 330 -0.32 22.57 24.54
C GLY A 330 0.18 21.57 23.49
N THR A 331 0.10 21.94 22.23
CA THR A 331 0.64 21.19 21.09
C THR A 331 1.55 22.11 20.31
N ASP A 332 2.80 21.71 20.10
CA ASP A 332 3.74 22.49 19.31
C ASP A 332 3.49 22.26 17.81
N GLY A 333 3.39 23.36 17.06
CA GLY A 333 3.28 23.36 15.60
C GLY A 333 4.61 23.75 14.93
N LEU A 334 4.67 23.66 13.60
CA LEU A 334 5.86 24.02 12.83
C LEU A 334 6.18 25.54 12.84
N ASP A 335 5.27 26.37 13.35
CA ASP A 335 5.49 27.78 13.66
C ASP A 335 6.46 28.00 14.84
N ASN A 336 6.58 27.02 15.75
CA ASN A 336 7.59 27.00 16.80
C ASN A 336 8.95 26.58 16.19
N PRO A 337 9.98 27.46 16.14
CA PRO A 337 11.26 27.14 15.51
C PRO A 337 12.00 25.96 16.13
N ALA A 338 11.82 25.72 17.43
CA ALA A 338 12.45 24.60 18.13
C ALA A 338 11.79 23.27 17.75
N TYR A 339 10.46 23.24 17.64
CA TYR A 339 9.74 22.06 17.17
C TYR A 339 9.98 21.79 15.69
N LYS A 340 10.03 22.83 14.85
CA LYS A 340 10.44 22.70 13.44
C LYS A 340 11.82 22.07 13.29
N THR A 341 12.78 22.49 14.11
CA THR A 341 14.14 21.90 14.13
C THR A 341 14.12 20.43 14.53
N LEU A 342 13.22 20.04 15.44
CA LEU A 342 13.01 18.64 15.80
C LEU A 342 12.41 17.85 14.64
N CYS A 343 11.36 18.36 13.98
CA CYS A 343 10.76 17.72 12.81
C CYS A 343 11.75 17.57 11.63
N ASP A 344 12.63 18.55 11.41
CA ASP A 344 13.72 18.45 10.43
C ASP A 344 14.64 17.28 10.74
N ARG A 345 15.03 17.12 12.01
CA ARG A 345 15.85 15.98 12.44
C ARG A 345 15.11 14.65 12.27
N LEU A 346 13.84 14.58 12.69
CA LEU A 346 13.03 13.37 12.54
C LEU A 346 12.93 12.96 11.06
N TYR A 347 12.71 13.92 10.18
CA TYR A 347 12.67 13.69 8.74
C TYR A 347 14.01 13.14 8.21
N ASP A 348 15.13 13.77 8.59
CA ASP A 348 16.48 13.32 8.21
C ASP A 348 16.80 11.91 8.76
N ASP A 349 16.23 11.55 9.91
CA ASP A 349 16.34 10.22 10.54
C ASP A 349 15.34 9.20 9.98
N GLY A 350 14.57 9.56 8.94
CA GLY A 350 13.72 8.65 8.17
C GLY A 350 12.27 8.54 8.64
N VAL A 351 11.79 9.45 9.48
CA VAL A 351 10.37 9.58 9.87
C VAL A 351 9.59 10.26 8.75
N GLU A 352 8.41 9.74 8.43
CA GLU A 352 7.49 10.41 7.52
C GLU A 352 6.75 11.55 8.27
N ILE A 353 6.98 12.80 7.86
CA ILE A 353 6.29 13.98 8.42
C ILE A 353 5.11 14.34 7.53
N ILE A 354 3.89 14.37 8.08
CA ILE A 354 2.64 14.61 7.34
C ILE A 354 1.72 15.59 8.09
N PRO A 355 0.73 16.22 7.43
CA PRO A 355 -0.29 17.01 8.13
C PRO A 355 -1.28 16.14 8.92
N HIS A 356 -1.71 16.65 10.08
CA HIS A 356 -2.91 16.20 10.79
C HIS A 356 -4.03 17.24 10.63
N THR A 357 -4.62 17.33 9.45
CA THR A 357 -5.05 18.61 8.85
C THR A 357 -3.95 19.69 8.93
N ILE A 358 -4.19 20.93 8.49
CA ILE A 358 -3.18 22.00 8.55
C ILE A 358 -3.19 22.69 9.91
N THR A 359 -4.37 23.03 10.43
CA THR A 359 -4.55 23.60 11.78
C THR A 359 -5.64 22.87 12.58
N ASN A 360 -5.71 23.11 13.89
CA ASN A 360 -6.68 22.43 14.75
C ASN A 360 -8.12 23.02 14.67
N GLU A 361 -8.38 23.90 13.71
CA GLU A 361 -9.65 24.58 13.46
C GLU A 361 -9.98 24.52 11.95
N THR A 362 -11.23 24.82 11.56
CA THR A 362 -11.62 24.83 10.15
C THR A 362 -10.70 25.72 9.31
N ASP A 363 -10.08 25.13 8.28
CA ASP A 363 -9.15 25.81 7.39
C ASP A 363 -9.81 26.23 6.08
N THR A 364 -9.46 27.43 5.62
CA THR A 364 -9.79 27.83 4.25
C THR A 364 -8.91 27.09 3.26
N ARG A 365 -9.39 26.91 2.01
CA ARG A 365 -8.58 26.35 0.92
C ARG A 365 -7.21 27.03 0.73
N GLU A 366 -7.11 28.34 0.97
CA GLU A 366 -5.83 29.07 0.88
C GLU A 366 -4.85 28.63 1.98
N VAL A 367 -5.35 28.42 3.20
CA VAL A 367 -4.54 27.89 4.32
C VAL A 367 -4.09 26.47 4.01
N VAL A 368 -5.00 25.63 3.51
CA VAL A 368 -4.66 24.26 3.09
C VAL A 368 -3.57 24.26 2.01
N GLU A 369 -3.74 25.04 0.96
CA GLU A 369 -2.77 25.12 -0.13
C GLU A 369 -1.39 25.66 0.31
N ASN A 370 -1.37 26.68 1.18
CA ASN A 370 -0.13 27.17 1.78
C ASN A 370 0.53 26.10 2.66
N GLY A 371 -0.27 25.33 3.39
CA GLY A 371 0.20 24.22 4.20
C GLY A 371 0.87 23.13 3.38
N PHE A 372 0.25 22.72 2.29
CA PHE A 372 0.78 21.71 1.38
C PHE A 372 2.06 22.18 0.70
N SER A 373 2.10 23.46 0.29
CA SER A 373 3.30 24.09 -0.25
C SER A 373 4.46 24.07 0.74
N TYR A 374 4.19 24.33 2.02
CA TYR A 374 5.19 24.30 3.09
C TYR A 374 5.68 22.87 3.38
N LEU A 375 4.77 21.91 3.51
CA LEU A 375 5.06 20.52 3.84
C LEU A 375 5.74 19.75 2.70
N LYS A 376 5.74 20.30 1.47
CA LYS A 376 6.52 19.78 0.35
C LYS A 376 8.00 19.57 0.69
N GLN A 377 8.57 20.34 1.63
CA GLN A 377 9.96 20.18 2.07
C GLN A 377 10.23 18.78 2.68
N TYR A 378 9.20 18.14 3.24
CA TYR A 378 9.25 16.79 3.81
C TYR A 378 8.78 15.70 2.85
N HIS A 379 8.49 16.06 1.59
CA HIS A 379 7.89 15.15 0.61
C HIS A 379 6.63 14.46 1.16
N SER A 380 5.83 15.17 1.96
CA SER A 380 4.58 14.67 2.52
C SER A 380 3.62 14.25 1.41
N ARG A 381 3.05 13.04 1.50
CA ARG A 381 2.09 12.49 0.53
C ARG A 381 0.88 11.83 1.19
N ASN A 382 0.76 11.96 2.50
CA ASN A 382 -0.26 11.32 3.31
C ASN A 382 -0.97 12.37 4.17
N TRP A 383 -2.21 12.10 4.56
CA TRP A 383 -3.10 13.02 5.26
C TRP A 383 -3.85 12.30 6.38
N ILE A 384 -3.98 12.94 7.53
CA ILE A 384 -4.81 12.45 8.64
C ILE A 384 -5.79 13.55 9.02
N ASP A 385 -7.09 13.27 8.92
CA ASP A 385 -8.17 14.12 9.46
C ASP A 385 -8.05 14.25 10.99
N HIS A 386 -8.31 15.42 11.56
CA HIS A 386 -8.24 15.63 13.01
C HIS A 386 -9.56 15.35 13.70
N SER A 387 -10.60 16.09 13.34
CA SER A 387 -11.91 15.92 13.92
C SER A 387 -12.89 16.27 12.84
N GLY A 388 -13.33 15.26 12.08
CA GLY A 388 -14.19 15.47 10.92
C GLY A 388 -15.32 16.44 11.24
N ALA A 389 -15.90 16.39 12.44
CA ALA A 389 -16.95 17.31 12.89
C ALA A 389 -16.57 18.80 13.05
N ARG A 390 -15.30 19.17 13.23
CA ARG A 390 -14.83 20.55 13.50
C ARG A 390 -13.94 21.12 12.40
N ASN A 391 -13.22 20.27 11.69
CA ASN A 391 -12.40 20.62 10.53
C ASN A 391 -13.22 20.33 9.28
N LEU A 392 -13.90 21.34 8.73
CA LEU A 392 -14.84 21.14 7.61
C LEU A 392 -14.14 20.66 6.33
N GLU A 393 -12.85 20.96 6.18
CA GLU A 393 -11.98 20.52 5.11
C GLU A 393 -11.52 19.06 5.23
N ASP A 394 -11.79 18.38 6.35
CA ASP A 394 -11.49 16.95 6.51
C ASP A 394 -12.23 16.11 5.46
N LEU A 395 -11.61 15.02 5.03
CA LEU A 395 -12.21 14.10 4.05
C LEU A 395 -13.39 13.31 4.63
N ALA A 396 -13.46 13.17 5.96
CA ALA A 396 -14.63 12.71 6.69
C ALA A 396 -15.71 13.80 6.90
N HIS A 397 -15.58 14.99 6.29
CA HIS A 397 -16.59 16.05 6.33
C HIS A 397 -16.91 16.61 4.93
N PHE A 398 -16.46 17.82 4.57
CA PHE A 398 -16.73 18.43 3.26
C PHE A 398 -15.50 18.51 2.33
N GLY A 399 -14.32 18.07 2.78
CA GLY A 399 -13.07 18.08 2.01
C GLY A 399 -13.13 17.33 0.67
N TRP A 400 -13.98 16.31 0.59
CA TRP A 400 -14.22 15.51 -0.62
C TRP A 400 -15.24 16.12 -1.58
N ASN A 401 -16.11 17.02 -1.12
CA ASN A 401 -17.25 17.49 -1.88
C ASN A 401 -16.88 18.69 -2.75
N ARG A 402 -16.70 18.45 -4.05
CA ARG A 402 -16.33 19.49 -5.04
C ARG A 402 -17.28 20.68 -5.15
N LEU A 403 -18.51 20.55 -4.65
CA LEU A 403 -19.49 21.65 -4.63
C LEU A 403 -19.42 22.50 -3.35
N ASP A 404 -18.63 22.08 -2.36
CA ASP A 404 -18.43 22.79 -1.09
C ASP A 404 -17.21 23.71 -1.16
N GLU A 405 -17.21 24.77 -0.36
CA GLU A 405 -16.09 25.72 -0.30
C GLU A 405 -14.85 25.14 0.38
N HIS A 406 -15.01 24.06 1.16
CA HIS A 406 -13.95 23.34 1.86
C HIS A 406 -13.35 22.17 1.07
N TYR A 407 -13.73 21.96 -0.20
CA TYR A 407 -13.12 20.93 -1.05
C TYR A 407 -11.59 21.07 -1.07
N ILE A 408 -10.82 19.98 -0.99
CA ILE A 408 -9.33 20.02 -1.01
C ILE A 408 -8.67 18.95 -1.87
N VAL A 409 -9.43 18.02 -2.46
CA VAL A 409 -8.88 16.91 -3.26
C VAL A 409 -8.08 17.41 -4.47
N ASP A 410 -8.50 18.49 -5.12
CA ASP A 410 -7.74 19.10 -6.22
C ASP A 410 -6.39 19.71 -5.76
N ILE A 411 -6.31 20.16 -4.50
CA ILE A 411 -5.08 20.62 -3.87
C ILE A 411 -4.19 19.40 -3.53
N MET A 412 -4.77 18.32 -3.01
CA MET A 412 -4.07 17.04 -2.79
C MET A 412 -3.39 16.54 -4.08
N ASP A 413 -4.12 16.52 -5.19
CA ASP A 413 -3.57 16.14 -6.50
C ASP A 413 -2.42 17.05 -6.95
N LYS A 414 -2.58 18.36 -6.76
CA LYS A 414 -1.57 19.36 -7.15
C LYS A 414 -0.23 19.12 -6.44
N TYR A 415 -0.26 18.70 -5.18
CA TYR A 415 0.95 18.46 -4.37
C TYR A 415 1.33 16.98 -4.24
N ASN A 416 0.72 16.09 -5.04
CA ASN A 416 1.06 14.66 -5.11
C ASN A 416 0.80 13.91 -3.79
N TYR A 417 -0.25 14.31 -3.06
CA TYR A 417 -0.77 13.49 -1.98
C TYR A 417 -1.45 12.25 -2.58
N LYS A 418 -1.15 11.10 -1.99
CA LYS A 418 -1.57 9.78 -2.45
C LYS A 418 -2.34 8.99 -1.40
N TYR A 419 -2.20 9.34 -0.12
CA TYR A 419 -2.77 8.58 0.98
C TYR A 419 -3.58 9.47 1.91
N ALA A 420 -4.66 8.92 2.47
CA ALA A 420 -5.42 9.57 3.53
C ALA A 420 -6.01 8.56 4.50
N TRP A 421 -6.04 8.89 5.79
CA TRP A 421 -6.72 8.06 6.77
C TRP A 421 -8.22 8.01 6.45
N ALA A 422 -8.82 6.82 6.48
CA ALA A 422 -10.24 6.64 6.18
C ALA A 422 -11.18 7.13 7.29
N TYR A 423 -10.65 7.62 8.42
CA TYR A 423 -11.43 7.84 9.65
C TYR A 423 -12.12 6.55 10.12
N ILE A 424 -11.48 5.40 9.89
CA ILE A 424 -12.01 4.07 10.21
C ILE A 424 -10.97 3.31 11.02
N ASP A 425 -11.29 3.12 12.30
CA ASP A 425 -10.67 2.13 13.14
C ASP A 425 -11.49 0.83 13.10
N LEU A 426 -10.86 -0.27 12.67
CA LEU A 426 -11.48 -1.60 12.64
C LEU A 426 -11.60 -2.24 14.04
N ASP A 427 -11.76 -1.45 15.10
CA ASP A 427 -12.10 -1.90 16.46
C ASP A 427 -13.42 -1.29 16.99
N GLU A 428 -13.89 -0.21 16.38
CA GLU A 428 -15.17 0.39 16.70
C GLU A 428 -16.25 -0.11 15.73
N THR A 429 -17.32 -0.71 16.28
CA THR A 429 -18.52 -1.07 15.53
C THR A 429 -19.27 0.20 15.07
N GLN A 430 -18.75 0.90 14.08
CA GLN A 430 -19.41 2.07 13.53
C GLN A 430 -19.72 1.83 12.05
N TYR A 431 -20.91 1.28 11.86
CA TYR A 431 -21.68 1.12 10.62
C TYR A 431 -21.11 1.88 9.41
N LEU A 432 -20.78 1.11 8.37
CA LEU A 432 -21.23 1.15 6.96
C LEU A 432 -20.53 -0.01 6.22
N PRO A 433 -20.99 -0.54 5.07
CA PRO A 433 -22.16 -0.17 4.25
C PRO A 433 -23.38 -1.13 4.42
N PRO A 434 -24.57 -0.78 3.86
CA PRO A 434 -25.85 -1.48 4.10
C PRO A 434 -26.01 -2.78 3.28
N ARG A 435 -25.08 -3.72 3.40
CA ARG A 435 -25.16 -5.03 2.75
C ARG A 435 -25.50 -6.12 3.78
N GLU A 436 -26.61 -6.83 3.54
CA GLU A 436 -27.06 -7.92 4.42
C GLU A 436 -26.00 -9.03 4.51
N ASN A 437 -25.77 -9.54 5.73
CA ASN A 437 -24.85 -10.65 6.04
C ASN A 437 -23.36 -10.39 5.78
N VAL A 438 -22.95 -9.13 5.61
CA VAL A 438 -21.53 -8.75 5.72
C VAL A 438 -21.23 -8.49 7.18
N SER A 439 -20.21 -9.17 7.70
CA SER A 439 -19.72 -8.94 9.06
C SER A 439 -18.33 -8.33 8.98
N TRP A 440 -18.07 -7.37 9.86
CA TRP A 440 -16.76 -6.78 10.11
C TRP A 440 -16.36 -7.21 11.51
N TYR A 441 -15.14 -7.71 11.67
CA TYR A 441 -14.67 -8.17 12.96
C TYR A 441 -13.33 -7.54 13.20
N THR A 442 -13.14 -7.26 14.47
CA THR A 442 -12.05 -6.53 15.02
C THR A 442 -11.24 -7.57 15.77
N GLY A 443 -10.05 -7.88 15.27
CA GLY A 443 -9.19 -8.85 15.95
C GLY A 443 -8.86 -8.31 17.33
N GLU A 444 -9.05 -9.11 18.39
CA GLU A 444 -8.61 -8.72 19.75
C GLU A 444 -7.08 -8.47 19.82
N ASP A 445 -6.35 -8.88 18.78
CA ASP A 445 -4.89 -8.99 18.72
C ASP A 445 -4.23 -7.98 17.78
N GLY A 446 -5.00 -7.08 17.15
CA GLY A 446 -4.45 -5.99 16.32
C GLY A 446 -4.00 -6.36 14.90
N ASN A 447 -4.31 -7.57 14.40
CA ASN A 447 -4.09 -7.96 13.00
C ASN A 447 -5.29 -7.56 12.12
N LEU A 448 -5.13 -6.63 11.19
CA LEU A 448 -6.19 -6.18 10.28
C LEU A 448 -6.69 -7.27 9.32
N LEU A 449 -5.88 -8.30 9.02
CA LEU A 449 -6.27 -9.36 8.07
C LEU A 449 -7.20 -10.42 8.69
N ILE A 450 -7.05 -10.69 9.99
CA ILE A 450 -7.79 -11.71 10.75
C ILE A 450 -8.05 -13.00 9.94
N PRO A 451 -7.00 -13.75 9.54
CA PRO A 451 -7.13 -14.84 8.57
C PRO A 451 -8.08 -15.97 9.00
N ALA A 452 -8.24 -16.19 10.32
CA ALA A 452 -9.14 -17.19 10.87
C ALA A 452 -10.64 -16.95 10.51
N LYS A 453 -11.01 -15.70 10.27
CA LYS A 453 -12.38 -15.23 10.00
C LYS A 453 -12.62 -15.11 8.50
N THR A 454 -12.66 -16.23 7.81
CA THR A 454 -12.59 -16.30 6.33
C THR A 454 -13.78 -15.64 5.62
N GLU A 455 -14.90 -15.44 6.29
CA GLU A 455 -16.12 -14.83 5.74
C GLU A 455 -16.14 -13.29 5.80
N TYR A 456 -15.16 -12.67 6.47
CA TYR A 456 -15.10 -11.23 6.69
C TYR A 456 -14.39 -10.49 5.54
N HIS A 457 -14.80 -9.25 5.27
CA HIS A 457 -14.07 -8.32 4.41
C HIS A 457 -13.15 -7.45 5.25
N GLN A 458 -11.93 -7.18 4.76
CA GLN A 458 -10.90 -6.43 5.49
C GLN A 458 -10.22 -5.42 4.55
N PRO A 459 -10.81 -4.22 4.40
CA PRO A 459 -10.20 -3.16 3.59
C PRO A 459 -9.04 -2.53 4.38
N ILE A 460 -7.81 -2.72 3.90
CA ILE A 460 -6.59 -2.17 4.54
C ILE A 460 -6.14 -0.89 3.84
N LEU A 461 -6.01 -0.96 2.53
CA LEU A 461 -5.67 0.14 1.63
C LEU A 461 -6.59 0.03 0.42
N PHE A 462 -7.30 1.09 0.06
CA PHE A 462 -8.30 1.05 -1.01
C PHE A 462 -8.48 2.40 -1.69
N TYR A 463 -9.05 2.40 -2.88
CA TYR A 463 -9.37 3.61 -3.63
C TYR A 463 -10.88 3.82 -3.65
N ASN A 464 -11.34 5.05 -3.39
CA ASN A 464 -12.75 5.42 -3.47
C ASN A 464 -12.93 6.64 -4.40
N ASN A 465 -13.54 6.40 -5.55
CA ASN A 465 -13.68 7.38 -6.62
C ASN A 465 -14.88 8.34 -6.47
N ASN A 466 -15.60 8.28 -5.35
CA ASN A 466 -16.53 9.35 -4.96
C ASN A 466 -15.84 10.49 -4.22
N ILE A 467 -14.66 10.22 -3.66
CA ILE A 467 -13.86 11.23 -2.97
C ILE A 467 -12.86 11.82 -3.95
N ASP A 468 -12.10 10.94 -4.62
CA ASP A 468 -11.28 11.30 -5.75
C ASP A 468 -12.13 11.25 -7.04
N ASP A 469 -12.82 12.36 -7.31
CA ASP A 469 -13.79 12.47 -8.39
C ASP A 469 -13.15 12.75 -9.76
N ASN A 470 -11.83 12.90 -9.84
CA ASN A 470 -11.11 13.10 -11.09
C ASN A 470 -10.67 11.76 -11.74
N THR A 471 -11.64 10.88 -11.96
CA THR A 471 -11.42 9.51 -12.47
C THR A 471 -10.78 9.40 -13.86
N GLY A 472 -10.57 10.53 -14.54
CA GLY A 472 -9.95 10.62 -15.86
C GLY A 472 -8.44 10.86 -15.84
N ASP A 473 -7.82 11.05 -14.67
CA ASP A 473 -6.37 11.09 -14.55
C ASP A 473 -5.80 9.79 -13.93
N ASP A 474 -4.47 9.65 -13.97
CA ASP A 474 -3.78 8.49 -13.43
C ASP A 474 -3.47 8.64 -11.92
N LYS A 475 -3.88 9.76 -11.29
CA LYS A 475 -3.66 9.99 -9.86
C LYS A 475 -4.81 9.39 -9.07
N ARG A 476 -4.48 8.88 -7.90
CA ARG A 476 -5.43 8.24 -7.00
C ARG A 476 -5.07 8.55 -5.57
N ILE A 477 -6.07 8.98 -4.79
CA ILE A 477 -5.97 9.06 -3.34
C ILE A 477 -6.46 7.73 -2.74
N TYR A 478 -5.54 7.00 -2.13
CA TYR A 478 -5.80 5.74 -1.45
C TYR A 478 -6.06 5.96 0.04
N PHE A 479 -7.16 5.40 0.51
CA PHE A 479 -7.56 5.40 1.90
C PHE A 479 -7.02 4.20 2.64
N TRP A 480 -6.64 4.38 3.91
CA TRP A 480 -6.15 3.32 4.77
C TRP A 480 -6.93 3.26 6.10
N THR A 481 -7.10 2.04 6.60
CA THR A 481 -7.73 1.77 7.91
C THR A 481 -6.69 1.51 8.99
N THR A 482 -7.14 1.60 10.23
CA THR A 482 -6.30 1.44 11.42
C THR A 482 -6.90 0.47 12.43
N VAL A 483 -6.08 0.01 13.36
CA VAL A 483 -6.55 -0.49 14.66
C VAL A 483 -6.39 0.63 15.68
N SER A 484 -7.44 0.89 16.46
CA SER A 484 -7.34 1.93 17.48
C SER A 484 -6.47 1.48 18.64
N CYS A 485 -5.55 2.38 19.01
CA CYS A 485 -4.56 2.19 20.07
C CYS A 485 -4.63 3.32 21.11
N TYR A 486 -5.82 3.90 21.34
CA TYR A 486 -6.02 5.10 22.16
C TYR A 486 -6.59 4.84 23.58
N THR A 487 -6.90 3.58 23.92
CA THR A 487 -7.56 3.16 25.18
C THR A 487 -6.63 2.43 26.14
N HIS A 488 -7.09 2.24 27.39
CA HIS A 488 -6.31 1.61 28.45
C HIS A 488 -6.04 0.12 28.15
N GLY A 489 -4.79 -0.33 28.28
CA GLY A 489 -4.38 -1.73 28.07
C GLY A 489 -3.87 -2.08 26.67
N ASP A 490 -3.84 -1.11 25.75
CA ASP A 490 -3.51 -1.34 24.34
C ASP A 490 -2.04 -1.79 24.12
N LEU A 491 -1.13 -1.39 25.00
CA LEU A 491 0.27 -1.86 24.97
C LEU A 491 0.36 -3.39 25.09
N GLU A 492 -0.29 -3.96 26.11
CA GLU A 492 -0.29 -5.41 26.33
C GLU A 492 -1.18 -6.15 25.32
N LYS A 493 -2.19 -5.45 24.78
CA LYS A 493 -3.13 -5.97 23.80
C LYS A 493 -2.48 -6.25 22.43
N TYR A 494 -1.55 -5.40 21.99
CA TYR A 494 -1.01 -5.46 20.62
C TYR A 494 0.49 -5.72 20.52
N TYR A 495 1.30 -5.27 21.50
CA TYR A 495 2.75 -5.23 21.34
C TYR A 495 3.53 -6.26 22.16
N THR A 496 2.85 -7.15 22.90
CA THR A 496 3.54 -8.26 23.57
C THR A 496 4.17 -9.21 22.55
N LEU A 497 5.21 -9.93 22.98
CA LEU A 497 5.90 -10.91 22.12
C LEU A 497 4.95 -12.00 21.59
N GLU A 498 3.93 -12.40 22.37
CA GLU A 498 2.91 -13.35 21.91
C GLU A 498 2.11 -12.79 20.73
N LYS A 499 1.64 -11.55 20.82
CA LYS A 499 0.86 -10.89 19.78
C LYS A 499 1.71 -10.63 18.54
N LEU A 500 2.96 -10.23 18.74
CA LEU A 500 3.91 -10.02 17.66
C LEU A 500 4.21 -11.32 16.90
N ASN A 501 4.47 -12.43 17.62
CA ASN A 501 4.68 -13.73 16.97
C ASN A 501 3.41 -14.19 16.24
N LYS A 502 2.23 -14.00 16.84
CA LYS A 502 0.96 -14.31 16.17
C LYS A 502 0.78 -13.49 14.89
N LEU A 503 1.08 -12.19 14.91
CA LEU A 503 1.02 -11.33 13.72
C LEU A 503 1.94 -11.87 12.61
N ILE A 504 3.15 -12.30 12.95
CA ILE A 504 4.12 -12.90 12.02
C ILE A 504 3.60 -14.23 11.47
N ASP A 505 3.16 -15.14 12.34
CA ASP A 505 2.66 -16.47 11.97
C ASP A 505 1.45 -16.39 11.03
N GLU A 506 0.60 -15.38 11.22
CA GLU A 506 -0.58 -15.10 10.40
C GLU A 506 -0.31 -14.27 9.14
N ARG A 507 0.97 -13.94 8.85
CA ARG A 507 1.38 -12.99 7.79
C ARG A 507 0.60 -11.68 7.81
N GLY A 508 0.40 -11.17 9.03
CA GLY A 508 -0.53 -10.11 9.38
C GLY A 508 -0.11 -8.72 8.95
N ILE A 509 -1.06 -7.79 9.03
CA ILE A 509 -0.82 -6.36 8.86
C ILE A 509 -1.39 -5.63 10.07
N HIS A 510 -0.58 -4.76 10.67
CA HIS A 510 -0.96 -3.89 11.77
C HIS A 510 -0.70 -2.44 11.38
N ILE A 511 -1.72 -1.58 11.35
CA ILE A 511 -1.57 -0.13 11.18
C ILE A 511 -2.19 0.51 12.40
N SER A 512 -1.36 1.11 13.26
CA SER A 512 -1.82 1.63 14.55
C SER A 512 -2.19 3.11 14.47
N HIS A 513 -3.35 3.43 15.02
CA HIS A 513 -3.80 4.81 15.29
C HIS A 513 -3.40 5.18 16.73
N ASN A 514 -2.28 5.89 16.89
CA ASN A 514 -1.73 6.24 18.21
C ASN A 514 -1.81 7.73 18.50
N TYR A 515 -1.96 8.05 19.79
CA TYR A 515 -1.74 9.36 20.37
C TYR A 515 -0.64 9.26 21.42
N PHE A 516 0.61 9.09 20.99
CA PHE A 516 1.70 8.76 21.91
C PHE A 516 1.93 9.81 23.01
N ALA A 517 1.69 11.09 22.69
CA ALA A 517 1.88 12.21 23.62
C ALA A 517 0.62 12.58 24.43
N LEU A 518 -0.57 12.11 24.03
CA LEU A 518 -1.83 12.57 24.63
C LEU A 518 -2.01 12.01 26.05
N GLN A 519 -1.83 12.88 27.04
CA GLN A 519 -2.01 12.55 28.45
C GLN A 519 -3.46 12.75 28.86
N LYS A 520 -4.25 11.68 28.89
CA LYS A 520 -5.60 11.74 29.50
C LYS A 520 -5.46 12.05 30.99
N THR A 521 -6.13 13.10 31.45
CA THR A 521 -6.23 13.57 32.85
C THR A 521 -6.87 12.58 33.85
N LYS A 522 -6.96 11.28 33.50
CA LYS A 522 -7.44 10.21 34.38
C LYS A 522 -6.29 9.23 34.69
N PRO A 523 -6.26 8.59 35.88
CA PRO A 523 -5.12 7.78 36.34
C PRO A 523 -4.86 6.47 35.55
N LEU A 524 -5.49 6.29 34.39
CA LEU A 524 -5.69 5.00 33.71
C LEU A 524 -5.59 5.13 32.17
N GLY A 525 -4.62 5.87 31.63
CA GLY A 525 -4.25 5.81 30.19
C GLY A 525 -3.08 4.84 29.95
N PRO A 526 -2.83 4.36 28.72
CA PRO A 526 -1.57 3.67 28.39
C PRO A 526 -0.41 4.64 28.62
N ARG A 527 0.61 4.19 29.37
CA ARG A 527 1.82 5.01 29.62
C ARG A 527 2.84 4.67 28.54
N TYR A 528 2.78 5.36 27.40
CA TYR A 528 3.88 5.35 26.43
C TYR A 528 5.08 6.16 26.96
N LEU A 529 4.77 7.14 27.80
CA LEU A 529 5.70 8.06 28.41
C LEU A 529 5.54 8.02 29.93
N ILE A 530 6.66 8.24 30.62
CA ILE A 530 6.73 8.44 32.06
C ILE A 530 7.24 9.86 32.29
N GLU A 531 6.55 10.57 33.17
CA GLU A 531 7.01 11.86 33.67
C GLU A 531 8.16 11.63 34.65
N ILE A 532 9.27 12.32 34.42
CA ILE A 532 10.44 12.32 35.27
C ILE A 532 10.61 13.70 35.89
N ASP A 533 10.46 13.73 37.20
CA ASP A 533 10.90 14.86 38.02
C ASP A 533 12.44 14.90 37.96
N THR A 534 13.01 15.83 37.20
CA THR A 534 14.45 16.05 37.26
C THR A 534 14.80 16.71 38.59
N VAL A 535 15.54 16.01 39.44
CA VAL A 535 16.15 16.57 40.65
C VAL A 535 17.23 17.56 40.24
N GLY A 536 16.94 18.86 40.37
CA GLY A 536 17.93 19.91 40.12
C GLY A 536 19.03 19.90 41.19
N ILE A 537 20.27 19.64 40.79
CA ILE A 537 21.46 19.77 41.65
C ILE A 537 22.14 21.11 41.33
N GLY A 538 22.43 21.91 42.37
CA GLY A 538 23.15 23.18 42.26
C GLY A 538 24.49 23.12 42.98
N PHE A 539 25.53 23.69 42.38
CA PHE A 539 26.87 23.76 42.96
C PHE A 539 27.33 25.21 43.06
N ALA A 540 28.04 25.54 44.14
CA ALA A 540 28.65 26.84 44.37
C ALA A 540 30.09 26.70 44.88
N ASP A 541 30.99 27.57 44.40
CA ASP A 541 32.37 27.65 44.86
C ASP A 541 32.88 29.10 44.82
N GLY A 542 33.94 29.38 45.58
CA GLY A 542 34.67 30.65 45.57
C GLY A 542 33.77 31.83 45.90
N LEU A 543 33.03 31.76 47.01
CA LEU A 543 32.17 32.85 47.46
C LEU A 543 33.02 34.03 47.88
N GLN A 544 32.85 35.18 47.25
CA GLN A 544 33.60 36.39 47.55
C GLN A 544 32.66 37.54 47.84
N LEU A 545 32.82 38.15 49.01
CA LEU A 545 32.16 39.40 49.36
C LEU A 545 33.20 40.47 49.65
N GLU A 546 33.18 41.54 48.88
CA GLU A 546 34.18 42.60 48.91
C GLU A 546 33.52 43.99 48.90
N TYR A 547 34.29 45.01 49.26
CA TYR A 547 33.89 46.40 49.04
C TYR A 547 34.25 46.79 47.61
N GLY A 548 33.33 47.39 46.85
CA GLY A 548 33.65 47.83 45.49
C GLY A 548 32.61 48.76 44.90
N ASP A 549 33.07 49.69 44.05
CA ASP A 549 32.23 50.45 43.14
C ASP A 549 32.16 49.71 41.80
N SER A 550 31.07 49.90 41.04
CA SER A 550 30.71 49.15 39.81
C SER A 550 31.74 49.16 38.65
N ALA A 551 32.96 49.68 38.86
CA ALA A 551 33.98 49.90 37.84
C ALA A 551 35.43 49.51 38.22
N THR A 552 35.71 48.90 39.38
CA THR A 552 37.10 48.54 39.78
C THR A 552 37.46 47.07 39.49
N PRO A 553 38.72 46.75 39.11
CA PRO A 553 39.19 45.36 38.95
C PRO A 553 39.22 44.60 40.29
N PHE A 554 38.83 43.33 40.27
CA PHE A 554 38.71 42.42 41.43
C PHE A 554 39.98 42.36 42.30
N ASP A 555 39.82 42.48 43.63
CA ASP A 555 40.87 42.22 44.61
C ASP A 555 40.57 40.91 45.36
N THR A 556 41.17 39.80 44.90
CA THR A 556 41.01 38.49 45.53
C THR A 556 41.70 38.36 46.89
N THR A 557 42.39 39.40 47.36
CA THR A 557 43.06 39.39 48.68
C THR A 557 42.15 39.82 49.82
N ILE A 558 40.94 40.33 49.54
CA ILE A 558 39.98 40.80 50.53
C ILE A 558 38.67 40.05 50.35
N ASN A 559 38.35 39.17 51.29
CA ASN A 559 37.06 38.51 51.37
C ASN A 559 36.51 38.65 52.78
N LEU A 560 35.29 39.19 52.90
CA LEU A 560 34.61 39.39 54.18
C LEU A 560 33.94 38.10 54.70
N LEU A 561 33.82 37.09 53.85
CA LEU A 561 33.25 35.79 54.21
C LEU A 561 34.29 34.90 54.89
N ILE A 562 33.80 34.09 55.83
CA ILE A 562 34.58 33.04 56.49
C ILE A 562 34.33 31.75 55.70
N ASN A 563 35.38 30.98 55.45
CA ASN A 563 35.31 29.71 54.72
C ASN A 563 34.74 29.82 53.29
N PRO A 564 35.17 30.81 52.48
CA PRO A 564 34.56 31.16 51.19
C PRO A 564 34.59 30.08 50.11
N SER A 565 35.50 29.12 50.20
CA SER A 565 35.60 27.96 49.31
C SER A 565 35.31 26.66 50.06
N PHE A 566 34.72 26.72 51.26
CA PHE A 566 34.42 25.55 52.07
C PHE A 566 35.66 24.68 52.35
N GLU A 567 36.82 25.34 52.40
CA GLU A 567 38.14 24.72 52.57
C GLU A 567 38.32 24.02 53.93
N THR A 568 37.48 24.33 54.92
CA THR A 568 37.46 23.64 56.22
C THR A 568 36.84 22.24 56.16
N GLY A 569 36.18 21.90 55.05
CA GLY A 569 35.45 20.64 54.94
C GLY A 569 34.14 20.62 55.72
N ASP A 570 33.61 21.78 56.13
CA ASP A 570 32.31 21.94 56.77
C ASP A 570 31.64 23.29 56.38
N LEU A 571 30.46 23.56 56.94
CA LEU A 571 29.70 24.81 56.75
C LEU A 571 30.02 25.90 57.78
N SER A 572 31.18 25.85 58.43
CA SER A 572 31.57 26.87 59.41
C SER A 572 31.50 28.28 58.80
N GLY A 573 30.78 29.20 59.43
CA GLY A 573 30.56 30.56 58.93
C GLY A 573 29.26 30.75 58.13
N TYR A 574 28.52 29.68 57.88
CA TYR A 574 27.27 29.68 57.13
C TYR A 574 26.12 29.08 57.96
N PHE A 575 24.90 29.54 57.69
CA PHE A 575 23.65 29.03 58.24
C PHE A 575 22.75 28.57 57.11
N GLU A 576 22.17 27.39 57.27
CA GLU A 576 21.25 26.81 56.32
C GLU A 576 19.81 27.17 56.72
N SER A 577 18.99 27.53 55.74
CA SER A 577 17.54 27.60 55.93
C SER A 577 16.83 26.84 54.83
N GLN A 578 15.91 25.97 55.23
CA GLN A 578 15.11 25.13 54.34
C GLN A 578 13.66 25.60 54.40
N GLY A 579 13.02 25.69 53.23
CA GLY A 579 11.56 25.77 53.13
C GLY A 579 11.01 24.44 52.63
N GLY A 580 10.08 23.82 53.37
CA GLY A 580 9.39 22.57 52.97
C GLY A 580 10.03 21.27 53.48
N TYR A 581 9.54 20.12 52.98
CA TYR A 581 10.06 18.78 53.32
C TYR A 581 11.31 18.47 52.48
N THR A 582 12.46 18.96 52.92
CA THR A 582 13.76 18.70 52.27
C THR A 582 14.42 17.45 52.84
N THR A 583 14.75 16.47 51.98
CA THR A 583 15.68 15.39 52.34
C THR A 583 17.04 15.71 51.71
N ILE A 584 18.03 16.05 52.53
CA ILE A 584 19.41 16.21 52.09
C ILE A 584 20.05 14.82 52.11
N THR A 585 20.41 14.29 50.95
CA THR A 585 21.01 12.96 50.84
C THR A 585 22.51 12.96 51.04
N ASP A 586 23.23 14.02 50.66
CA ASP A 586 24.67 14.13 50.87
C ASP A 586 25.13 15.61 50.92
N LEU A 587 25.80 16.00 52.01
CA LEU A 587 26.55 17.25 52.15
C LEU A 587 28.04 16.88 52.11
N TYR A 588 28.68 17.01 50.95
CA TYR A 588 30.14 16.90 50.89
C TYR A 588 30.72 18.21 50.38
N PRO A 589 31.54 18.89 51.20
CA PRO A 589 32.58 19.75 50.67
C PRO A 589 33.63 18.86 49.99
N MET A 590 33.37 18.45 48.74
CA MET A 590 34.35 17.73 47.93
C MET A 590 35.34 18.74 47.37
N PHE A 591 36.61 18.62 47.74
CA PHE A 591 37.71 19.38 47.13
C PHE A 591 37.51 20.91 47.14
N GLY A 592 37.08 21.49 48.27
CA GLY A 592 36.93 22.95 48.40
C GLY A 592 35.82 23.54 47.51
N ASN A 593 34.70 22.84 47.38
CA ASN A 593 33.48 23.30 46.69
C ASN A 593 32.27 22.96 47.55
N TYR A 594 31.18 23.70 47.44
CA TYR A 594 29.91 23.38 48.09
C TYR A 594 28.88 22.77 47.15
N CYS A 595 28.26 21.68 47.61
CA CYS A 595 27.30 20.89 46.86
C CYS A 595 26.02 20.71 47.67
N VAL A 596 24.87 20.94 47.03
CA VAL A 596 23.56 20.56 47.56
C VAL A 596 22.82 19.73 46.52
N ALA A 597 22.52 18.50 46.90
CA ALA A 597 21.58 17.64 46.20
C ALA A 597 20.20 17.74 46.90
N LEU A 598 19.18 18.21 46.18
CA LEU A 598 17.80 18.33 46.69
C LEU A 598 16.93 17.22 46.12
N THR A 599 16.56 16.20 46.89
CA THR A 599 15.84 15.04 46.34
C THR A 599 14.30 15.14 46.37
N THR A 600 13.72 16.29 46.73
CA THR A 600 12.25 16.43 46.89
C THR A 600 11.70 17.79 46.44
N THR A 601 10.46 17.76 45.94
CA THR A 601 9.69 18.84 45.29
C THR A 601 9.39 20.05 46.20
N GLY A 602 9.35 21.25 45.60
CA GLY A 602 8.85 22.48 46.25
C GLY A 602 9.77 23.15 47.28
N ASN A 603 11.04 22.72 47.36
CA ASN A 603 11.94 23.17 48.41
C ASN A 603 12.89 24.27 47.93
N ASN A 604 12.97 25.35 48.71
CA ASN A 604 14.03 26.35 48.59
C ASN A 604 15.11 26.00 49.61
N TYR A 605 16.32 25.74 49.13
CA TYR A 605 17.48 25.61 49.98
C TYR A 605 18.31 26.88 49.90
N GLN A 606 18.62 27.44 51.06
CA GLN A 606 19.35 28.70 51.17
C GLN A 606 20.52 28.53 52.13
N ILE A 607 21.68 29.04 51.71
CA ILE A 607 22.80 29.27 52.60
C ILE A 607 22.95 30.77 52.79
N ASN A 608 23.09 31.14 54.05
CA ASN A 608 23.29 32.50 54.49
C ASN A 608 24.61 32.61 55.26
N SER A 609 25.40 33.66 55.02
CA SER A 609 26.54 33.98 55.88
C SER A 609 26.41 35.42 56.34
N SER A 610 26.26 35.60 57.65
CA SER A 610 26.08 36.91 58.27
C SER A 610 27.38 37.42 58.89
N PHE A 611 27.69 38.69 58.71
CA PHE A 611 28.86 39.33 59.30
C PHE A 611 28.52 40.74 59.80
N LEU A 612 29.01 41.05 61.01
CA LEU A 612 28.60 42.24 61.79
C LEU A 612 29.54 43.44 61.64
N ASN A 613 30.77 43.21 61.16
CA ASN A 613 31.80 44.25 61.06
C ASN A 613 32.04 44.62 59.61
N PHE A 614 31.30 45.61 59.11
CA PHE A 614 31.48 46.14 57.76
C PHE A 614 31.40 47.66 57.70
N ASP A 615 32.04 48.22 56.67
CA ASP A 615 32.01 49.64 56.34
C ASP A 615 30.66 49.98 55.71
N ARG A 616 29.84 50.75 56.43
CA ARG A 616 28.44 50.98 56.10
C ARG A 616 28.25 51.99 54.98
N GLU A 617 29.30 52.75 54.65
CA GLU A 617 29.29 53.77 53.59
C GLU A 617 29.71 53.20 52.23
N LYS A 618 30.19 51.94 52.17
CA LYS A 618 30.69 51.33 50.95
C LYS A 618 29.71 50.35 50.34
N HIS A 619 29.66 50.37 49.01
CA HIS A 619 29.00 49.34 48.22
C HIS A 619 29.64 47.97 48.43
N LEU A 620 28.81 46.94 48.36
CA LEU A 620 29.22 45.55 48.53
C LEU A 620 29.06 44.81 47.20
N VAL A 621 30.00 43.92 46.88
CA VAL A 621 29.90 43.06 45.69
C VAL A 621 30.00 41.62 46.15
N PHE A 622 28.97 40.83 45.87
CA PHE A 622 28.96 39.40 46.11
C PHE A 622 29.17 38.65 44.81
N SER A 623 30.18 37.80 44.73
CA SER A 623 30.43 36.96 43.55
C SER A 623 30.70 35.51 43.93
N THR A 624 30.37 34.59 43.04
CA THR A 624 30.59 33.15 43.23
C THR A 624 30.62 32.44 41.88
N PHE A 625 31.32 31.31 41.82
CA PHE A 625 31.24 30.36 40.71
C PHE A 625 30.08 29.41 40.96
N LEU A 626 29.27 29.18 39.92
CA LEU A 626 28.04 28.42 39.97
C LEU A 626 27.95 27.46 38.79
N ARG A 627 27.35 26.29 39.00
CA ARG A 627 26.91 25.37 37.94
C ARG A 627 25.67 24.58 38.39
N GLY A 628 24.92 24.01 37.46
CA GLY A 628 23.64 23.37 37.75
C GLY A 628 22.50 24.36 37.99
N PHE A 629 21.47 23.94 38.75
CA PHE A 629 20.24 24.72 38.94
C PHE A 629 20.36 25.76 40.07
N ILE A 630 20.48 27.04 39.69
CA ILE A 630 20.50 28.17 40.63
C ILE A 630 19.33 29.12 40.33
N SER A 631 18.56 29.47 41.36
CA SER A 631 17.45 30.42 41.24
C SER A 631 17.92 31.85 41.37
N SER A 632 18.65 32.16 42.44
CA SER A 632 19.18 33.50 42.66
C SER A 632 20.40 33.49 43.56
N ILE A 633 21.21 34.53 43.41
CA ILE A 633 22.21 34.93 44.39
C ILE A 633 21.93 36.36 44.84
N GLY A 634 22.32 36.75 46.04
CA GLY A 634 22.08 38.10 46.51
C GLY A 634 22.76 38.47 47.82
N ILE A 635 22.61 39.75 48.16
CA ILE A 635 23.04 40.37 49.41
C ILE A 635 21.77 40.82 50.13
N GLN A 636 21.63 40.48 51.40
CA GLN A 636 20.48 40.76 52.24
C GLN A 636 20.92 41.61 53.43
N TYR A 637 20.10 42.59 53.80
CA TYR A 637 20.39 43.57 54.84
C TYR A 637 19.42 43.40 56.02
N TYR A 638 19.93 43.49 57.24
CA TYR A 638 19.15 43.29 58.47
C TYR A 638 19.46 44.36 59.52
N ASP A 639 18.50 44.65 60.40
CA ASP A 639 18.70 45.53 61.56
C ASP A 639 19.32 44.81 62.78
N ASP A 640 19.50 45.54 63.89
CA ASP A 640 20.08 45.05 65.14
C ASP A 640 19.26 43.93 65.79
N ASP A 641 17.95 43.90 65.53
CA ASP A 641 17.03 42.87 66.01
C ASP A 641 16.96 41.68 65.04
N LYS A 642 17.79 41.67 63.98
CA LYS A 642 17.84 40.67 62.90
C LYS A 642 16.58 40.63 62.04
N ASN A 643 15.79 41.69 62.00
CA ASN A 643 14.69 41.79 61.05
C ASN A 643 15.25 42.05 59.66
N TYR A 644 14.72 41.35 58.65
CA TYR A 644 15.06 41.58 57.25
C TYR A 644 14.58 42.98 56.83
N LEU A 645 15.48 43.74 56.21
CA LEU A 645 15.22 45.09 55.71
C LEU A 645 14.94 45.08 54.21
N ASP A 646 15.95 44.69 53.43
CA ASP A 646 15.88 44.60 51.97
C ASP A 646 16.99 43.67 51.45
N GLY A 647 17.04 43.41 50.15
CA GLY A 647 18.13 42.68 49.52
C GLY A 647 18.30 43.02 48.05
N ASP A 648 19.55 42.97 47.60
CA ASP A 648 19.92 43.11 46.21
C ASP A 648 20.18 41.71 45.63
N TYR A 649 19.46 41.34 44.57
CA TYR A 649 19.47 39.98 44.04
C TYR A 649 19.78 39.96 42.54
N MET A 650 20.47 38.93 42.09
CA MET A 650 20.49 38.48 40.70
C MET A 650 19.66 37.21 40.58
N TYR A 651 18.58 37.30 39.81
CA TYR A 651 17.76 36.15 39.44
C TYR A 651 18.37 35.46 38.22
N ILE A 652 18.63 34.16 38.35
CA ILE A 652 19.25 33.29 37.33
C ILE A 652 18.20 32.38 36.69
N GLY A 653 17.32 31.78 37.51
CA GLY A 653 16.09 31.10 37.07
C GLY A 653 16.22 29.94 36.08
N SER A 654 17.44 29.45 35.79
CA SER A 654 17.73 28.47 34.73
C SER A 654 18.91 27.55 35.11
N ASN A 655 19.06 26.42 34.41
CA ASN A 655 20.20 25.52 34.57
C ASN A 655 21.46 26.13 33.91
N LEU A 656 22.52 26.32 34.69
CA LEU A 656 23.81 26.86 34.21
C LEU A 656 24.70 25.82 33.49
N GLY A 657 24.23 24.57 33.37
CA GLY A 657 25.00 23.48 32.77
C GLY A 657 26.09 22.94 33.68
N ASN A 658 27.00 22.13 33.14
CA ASN A 658 28.06 21.45 33.90
C ASN A 658 29.35 22.29 34.08
N GLU A 659 29.48 23.39 33.33
CA GLU A 659 30.63 24.29 33.38
C GLU A 659 30.47 25.35 34.47
N TRP A 660 31.57 25.68 35.15
CA TRP A 660 31.57 26.71 36.19
C TRP A 660 31.43 28.10 35.57
N GLN A 661 30.34 28.78 35.92
CA GLN A 661 30.07 30.15 35.51
C GLN A 661 30.18 31.10 36.69
N ARG A 662 30.92 32.19 36.53
CA ARG A 662 30.98 33.23 37.55
C ARG A 662 29.78 34.15 37.46
N LYS A 663 29.12 34.42 38.59
CA LYS A 663 28.05 35.42 38.72
C LYS A 663 28.40 36.39 39.84
N ALA A 664 27.93 37.64 39.72
CA ALA A 664 28.23 38.70 40.68
C ALA A 664 27.06 39.68 40.83
N VAL A 665 26.68 39.96 42.07
CA VAL A 665 25.65 40.93 42.47
C VAL A 665 26.33 42.15 43.05
N ASN A 666 25.99 43.31 42.52
CA ASN A 666 26.39 44.60 43.10
C ASN A 666 25.30 45.05 44.06
N GLY A 667 25.64 45.09 45.34
CA GLY A 667 24.80 45.60 46.41
C GLY A 667 25.01 47.09 46.68
N ARG A 668 23.99 47.72 47.24
CA ARG A 668 24.03 49.11 47.70
C ARG A 668 24.81 49.26 49.01
N ALA A 669 25.15 50.50 49.36
CA ALA A 669 25.78 50.78 50.64
C ALA A 669 24.77 50.51 51.77
N PRO A 670 25.15 49.79 52.85
CA PRO A 670 24.23 49.47 53.95
C PRO A 670 23.55 50.69 54.60
N LEU A 671 24.17 51.88 54.52
CA LEU A 671 23.61 53.14 55.00
C LEU A 671 22.34 53.59 54.23
N ASP A 672 22.11 53.08 53.03
CA ASP A 672 21.00 53.48 52.15
C ASP A 672 19.63 52.91 52.60
N TYR A 673 19.59 52.04 53.62
CA TYR A 673 18.39 51.36 54.09
C TYR A 673 17.93 51.87 55.46
N PRO A 674 16.74 52.52 55.57
CA PRO A 674 16.10 52.83 56.85
C PRO A 674 14.99 51.80 57.22
N PRO A 675 14.94 51.25 58.45
CA PRO A 675 15.90 51.43 59.56
C PRO A 675 17.29 50.85 59.22
N LEU A 676 18.34 51.42 59.84
CA LEU A 676 19.75 51.17 59.50
C LEU A 676 20.10 49.68 59.48
N ALA A 677 20.71 49.23 58.38
CA ALA A 677 21.29 47.90 58.30
C ALA A 677 22.54 47.77 59.17
N THR A 678 22.53 46.84 60.11
CA THR A 678 23.65 46.55 61.02
C THR A 678 24.22 45.14 60.86
N ASN A 679 23.58 44.32 60.02
CA ASN A 679 24.05 43.00 59.63
C ASN A 679 23.77 42.77 58.13
N VAL A 680 24.70 42.13 57.43
CA VAL A 680 24.57 41.77 56.01
C VAL A 680 24.74 40.26 55.88
N SER A 681 23.89 39.64 55.05
CA SER A 681 24.00 38.24 54.68
C SER A 681 24.15 38.07 53.17
N VAL A 682 25.04 37.20 52.71
CA VAL A 682 24.97 36.71 51.33
C VAL A 682 24.01 35.52 51.26
N ARG A 683 23.29 35.40 50.14
CA ARG A 683 22.30 34.35 49.90
C ARG A 683 22.58 33.67 48.57
N ILE A 684 22.57 32.35 48.58
CA ILE A 684 22.45 31.52 47.36
C ILE A 684 21.17 30.71 47.51
N VAL A 685 20.33 30.73 46.48
CA VAL A 685 19.08 29.97 46.45
C VAL A 685 19.14 28.99 45.30
N THR A 686 19.04 27.71 45.63
CA THR A 686 18.75 26.65 44.68
C THR A 686 17.25 26.36 44.74
N HIS A 687 16.59 26.37 43.59
CA HIS A 687 15.23 25.84 43.46
C HIS A 687 15.33 24.46 42.81
N GLY A 688 14.53 23.51 43.29
CA GLY A 688 14.03 22.46 42.40
C GLY A 688 13.02 23.09 41.45
N ASN A 689 13.47 23.71 40.36
CA ASN A 689 12.54 24.12 39.31
C ASN A 689 12.26 22.90 38.43
N TYR A 690 10.97 22.58 38.33
CA TYR A 690 10.39 21.65 37.37
C TYR A 690 10.82 22.05 35.96
N THR A 691 11.60 21.18 35.32
CA THR A 691 11.28 20.81 33.95
C THR A 691 10.65 19.44 34.07
N GLU A 692 9.34 19.33 33.80
CA GLU A 692 8.74 18.01 33.54
C GLU A 692 9.57 17.38 32.42
N GLY A 693 10.39 16.39 32.75
CA GLY A 693 11.14 15.62 31.78
C GLY A 693 10.29 14.45 31.34
N TRP A 694 10.29 14.10 30.06
CA TRP A 694 9.60 12.92 29.58
C TRP A 694 10.60 11.85 29.21
N GLU A 695 10.37 10.62 29.63
CA GLU A 695 11.07 9.44 29.12
C GLU A 695 10.07 8.44 28.57
N ILE A 696 10.52 7.63 27.62
CA ILE A 696 9.73 6.50 27.15
C ILE A 696 9.51 5.51 28.30
N ASP A 697 8.31 4.96 28.40
CA ASP A 697 8.03 3.88 29.32
C ASP A 697 8.89 2.66 29.00
N SER A 698 9.50 2.08 30.03
CA SER A 698 10.45 0.97 29.85
C SER A 698 9.79 -0.26 29.23
N VAL A 699 8.52 -0.56 29.57
CA VAL A 699 7.79 -1.71 29.01
C VAL A 699 7.52 -1.49 27.53
N PHE A 700 7.09 -0.28 27.15
CA PHE A 700 6.90 0.05 25.74
C PHE A 700 8.22 -0.01 24.96
N ASN A 701 9.31 0.51 25.53
CA ASN A 701 10.63 0.45 24.90
C ASN A 701 11.15 -1.00 24.74
N ASP A 702 10.82 -1.90 25.66
CA ASP A 702 11.11 -3.34 25.54
C ASP A 702 10.30 -3.99 24.39
N TYR A 703 9.06 -3.55 24.17
CA TYR A 703 8.28 -3.98 23.00
C TYR A 703 8.87 -3.44 21.69
N LEU A 704 9.27 -2.17 21.63
CA LEU A 704 9.99 -1.61 20.47
C LEU A 704 11.29 -2.38 20.19
N SER A 705 12.02 -2.76 21.24
CA SER A 705 13.22 -3.60 21.12
C SER A 705 12.91 -4.98 20.53
N SER A 706 11.78 -5.58 20.93
CA SER A 706 11.31 -6.88 20.42
C SER A 706 10.90 -6.80 18.95
N ILE A 707 10.17 -5.74 18.57
CA ILE A 707 9.76 -5.43 17.20
C ILE A 707 11.00 -5.24 16.31
N SER A 708 11.97 -4.45 16.79
CA SER A 708 13.26 -4.24 16.13
C SER A 708 14.06 -5.53 15.94
N SER A 709 14.02 -6.45 16.91
CA SER A 709 14.61 -7.79 16.74
C SER A 709 13.95 -8.55 15.60
N LYS A 710 12.61 -8.57 15.54
CA LYS A 710 11.86 -9.24 14.47
C LYS A 710 12.10 -8.64 13.10
N GLN A 711 12.33 -7.33 13.02
CA GLN A 711 12.73 -6.67 11.77
C GLN A 711 14.12 -7.09 11.31
N ARG A 712 15.12 -7.11 12.21
CA ARG A 712 16.47 -7.57 11.87
C ARG A 712 16.53 -9.06 11.52
N GLU A 713 15.65 -9.87 12.09
CA GLU A 713 15.50 -11.29 11.77
C GLU A 713 14.86 -11.54 10.39
N GLY A 714 14.36 -10.51 9.69
CA GLY A 714 13.67 -10.68 8.41
C GLY A 714 12.22 -11.17 8.53
N ASN A 715 11.62 -11.08 9.73
CA ASN A 715 10.27 -11.60 9.99
C ASN A 715 9.18 -10.52 9.92
N LEU A 716 9.50 -9.30 10.34
CA LEU A 716 8.56 -8.18 10.41
C LEU A 716 9.06 -6.96 9.65
N TRP A 717 8.28 -6.47 8.71
CA TRP A 717 8.53 -5.20 8.04
C TRP A 717 7.93 -4.04 8.84
N VAL A 718 8.74 -3.02 9.18
CA VAL A 718 8.27 -1.81 9.87
C VAL A 718 8.52 -0.57 9.01
N PRO A 719 7.63 -0.26 8.05
CA PRO A 719 7.75 0.90 7.19
C PRO A 719 6.96 2.12 7.72
N THR A 720 7.23 3.29 7.13
CA THR A 720 6.26 4.40 7.14
C THR A 720 5.03 4.03 6.32
N LEU A 721 3.93 4.75 6.51
CA LEU A 721 2.68 4.42 5.84
C LEU A 721 2.75 4.65 4.33
N SER A 722 3.41 5.72 3.88
CA SER A 722 3.62 5.94 2.45
C SER A 722 4.50 4.85 1.81
N GLN A 723 5.53 4.35 2.52
CA GLN A 723 6.35 3.24 2.01
C GLN A 723 5.54 1.95 1.88
N PHE A 724 4.68 1.65 2.86
CA PHE A 724 3.76 0.51 2.79
C PHE A 724 2.80 0.64 1.61
N GLY A 725 2.16 1.80 1.45
CA GLY A 725 1.22 2.07 0.37
C GLY A 725 1.86 2.02 -1.02
N ASP A 726 3.04 2.61 -1.20
CA ASP A 726 3.73 2.61 -2.49
C ASP A 726 4.10 1.17 -2.91
N HIS A 727 4.56 0.34 -1.97
CA HIS A 727 4.88 -1.05 -2.24
C HIS A 727 3.65 -1.85 -2.68
N LEU A 728 2.55 -1.78 -1.91
CA LEU A 728 1.32 -2.50 -2.26
C LEU A 728 0.78 -2.10 -3.64
N ILE A 729 0.76 -0.81 -3.95
CA ILE A 729 0.31 -0.32 -5.26
C ILE A 729 1.25 -0.84 -6.36
N SER A 730 2.57 -0.77 -6.17
CA SER A 730 3.53 -1.23 -7.17
C SER A 730 3.37 -2.73 -7.47
N ILE A 731 3.21 -3.58 -6.45
CA ILE A 731 3.01 -5.03 -6.67
C ILE A 731 1.66 -5.36 -7.32
N SER A 732 0.66 -4.47 -7.21
CA SER A 732 -0.62 -4.65 -7.90
C SER A 732 -0.52 -4.47 -9.41
N ASN A 733 0.49 -3.73 -9.87
CA ASN A 733 0.81 -3.55 -11.29
C ASN A 733 1.68 -4.70 -11.86
N VAL A 734 2.08 -5.66 -11.03
CA VAL A 734 2.87 -6.82 -11.47
C VAL A 734 1.95 -7.95 -11.94
N GLU A 735 2.15 -8.39 -13.18
CA GLU A 735 1.50 -9.56 -13.75
C GLU A 735 2.45 -10.76 -13.71
N VAL A 736 1.97 -11.89 -13.18
CA VAL A 736 2.68 -13.18 -13.21
C VAL A 736 1.88 -14.13 -14.10
N ILE A 737 2.40 -14.42 -15.29
CA ILE A 737 1.67 -15.14 -16.34
C ILE A 737 2.31 -16.52 -16.58
N PRO A 738 1.65 -17.61 -16.20
CA PRO A 738 2.16 -18.95 -16.48
C PRO A 738 2.15 -19.24 -17.99
N GLN A 739 3.17 -19.97 -18.44
CA GLN A 739 3.36 -20.45 -19.81
C GLN A 739 3.15 -21.97 -19.88
N ASP A 740 2.89 -22.48 -21.08
CA ASP A 740 2.51 -23.88 -21.30
C ASP A 740 3.60 -24.89 -20.84
N ASP A 741 4.87 -24.48 -20.89
CA ASP A 741 6.05 -25.26 -20.48
C ASP A 741 6.40 -25.14 -18.99
N GLY A 742 5.60 -24.43 -18.20
CA GLY A 742 5.81 -24.26 -16.75
C GLY A 742 6.72 -23.09 -16.36
N LEU A 743 7.24 -22.33 -17.34
CA LEU A 743 7.86 -21.02 -17.09
C LEU A 743 6.78 -20.00 -16.71
N CYS A 744 7.11 -19.04 -15.86
CA CYS A 744 6.26 -17.87 -15.57
C CYS A 744 6.91 -16.61 -16.15
N LYS A 745 6.12 -15.80 -16.87
CA LYS A 745 6.53 -14.48 -17.33
C LYS A 745 6.07 -13.44 -16.33
N ILE A 746 6.99 -12.62 -15.84
CA ILE A 746 6.70 -11.54 -14.90
C ILE A 746 6.82 -10.21 -15.64
N HIS A 747 5.77 -9.40 -15.58
CA HIS A 747 5.74 -8.07 -16.17
C HIS A 747 5.44 -7.04 -15.09
N SER A 748 6.24 -5.97 -15.05
CA SER A 748 6.02 -4.82 -14.18
C SER A 748 6.30 -3.53 -14.93
N ILE A 749 5.51 -2.51 -14.63
CA ILE A 749 5.75 -1.15 -15.10
C ILE A 749 6.61 -0.34 -14.12
N ASP A 750 6.68 -0.79 -12.86
CA ASP A 750 7.40 -0.15 -11.75
C ASP A 750 8.68 -0.92 -11.40
N ALA A 751 9.68 -0.19 -10.90
CA ALA A 751 10.82 -0.80 -10.21
C ALA A 751 10.37 -1.20 -8.80
N ILE A 752 10.67 -2.42 -8.36
CA ILE A 752 10.25 -2.91 -7.04
C ILE A 752 11.42 -3.62 -6.38
N ASP A 753 11.95 -3.01 -5.32
CA ASP A 753 13.01 -3.62 -4.54
C ASP A 753 12.44 -4.72 -3.62
N GLY A 754 13.12 -5.85 -3.57
CA GLY A 754 12.70 -7.00 -2.74
C GLY A 754 11.34 -7.59 -3.12
N PHE A 755 10.94 -7.51 -4.40
CA PHE A 755 9.70 -8.14 -4.86
C PHE A 755 9.66 -9.62 -4.47
N SER A 756 8.63 -10.01 -3.73
CA SER A 756 8.56 -11.30 -3.05
C SER A 756 7.45 -12.17 -3.64
N LEU A 757 7.76 -13.45 -3.83
CA LEU A 757 6.83 -14.46 -4.31
C LEU A 757 6.83 -15.66 -3.35
N VAL A 758 5.67 -16.30 -3.21
CA VAL A 758 5.50 -17.55 -2.48
C VAL A 758 5.13 -18.69 -3.42
N THR A 759 5.74 -19.84 -3.20
CA THR A 759 5.38 -21.10 -3.87
C THR A 759 5.40 -22.26 -2.87
N LYS A 760 4.59 -23.29 -3.14
CA LYS A 760 4.45 -24.48 -2.29
C LYS A 760 4.66 -25.74 -3.13
N ASP A 761 5.92 -25.99 -3.49
CA ASP A 761 6.33 -27.20 -4.23
C ASP A 761 7.67 -27.70 -3.68
N GLU A 762 7.61 -28.79 -2.91
CA GLU A 762 8.77 -29.47 -2.31
C GLU A 762 9.71 -30.07 -3.36
N GLY A 763 9.23 -30.23 -4.60
CA GLY A 763 10.03 -30.69 -5.73
C GLY A 763 10.98 -29.64 -6.28
N ILE A 764 10.77 -28.34 -5.99
CA ILE A 764 11.64 -27.25 -6.46
C ILE A 764 12.95 -27.25 -5.68
N LYS A 765 14.05 -27.40 -6.41
CA LYS A 765 15.40 -27.32 -5.85
C LYS A 765 15.93 -25.88 -5.92
N ASP A 766 16.02 -25.33 -7.13
CA ASP A 766 16.56 -23.98 -7.40
C ASP A 766 15.54 -23.14 -8.18
N ILE A 767 15.63 -21.82 -8.03
CA ILE A 767 14.74 -20.83 -8.66
C ILE A 767 15.60 -19.86 -9.47
N TYR A 768 15.20 -19.57 -10.71
CA TYR A 768 15.93 -18.67 -11.60
C TYR A 768 15.05 -17.53 -12.08
N ILE A 769 15.61 -16.33 -12.08
CA ILE A 769 15.07 -15.14 -12.76
C ILE A 769 16.06 -14.74 -13.85
N ASP A 770 15.63 -14.79 -15.11
CA ASP A 770 16.46 -14.44 -16.29
C ASP A 770 17.84 -15.10 -16.33
N GLY A 771 17.92 -16.38 -15.96
CA GLY A 771 19.20 -17.10 -15.90
C GLY A 771 19.98 -16.94 -14.61
N THR A 772 19.56 -16.04 -13.72
CA THR A 772 20.24 -15.78 -12.44
C THR A 772 19.58 -16.58 -11.33
N LEU A 773 20.37 -17.36 -10.59
CA LEU A 773 19.93 -18.10 -9.41
C LEU A 773 19.46 -17.13 -8.32
N VAL A 774 18.25 -17.34 -7.80
CA VAL A 774 17.75 -16.60 -6.63
C VAL A 774 18.28 -17.25 -5.37
N SER A 775 19.26 -16.62 -4.73
CA SER A 775 19.82 -17.07 -3.45
C SER A 775 18.96 -16.72 -2.25
N ASP A 776 18.17 -15.66 -2.36
CA ASP A 776 17.42 -15.07 -1.27
C ASP A 776 16.03 -15.70 -1.18
N TYR A 777 15.90 -16.61 -0.21
CA TYR A 777 14.64 -17.27 0.11
C TYR A 777 14.60 -17.73 1.55
N LYS A 778 13.40 -18.03 2.01
CA LYS A 778 13.13 -18.71 3.26
C LYS A 778 12.08 -19.80 3.08
N ILE A 779 12.07 -20.74 4.00
CA ILE A 779 11.09 -21.82 4.03
C ILE A 779 10.37 -21.74 5.38
N ASN A 780 9.05 -21.59 5.35
CA ASN A 780 8.19 -21.60 6.53
C ASN A 780 6.96 -22.47 6.25
N ASP A 781 6.66 -23.45 7.11
CA ASP A 781 5.51 -24.36 6.97
C ASP A 781 5.32 -24.94 5.55
N SER A 782 6.42 -25.40 4.92
CA SER A 782 6.55 -25.88 3.52
C SER A 782 6.37 -24.84 2.42
N ASP A 783 6.02 -23.60 2.75
CA ASP A 783 6.00 -22.50 1.79
C ASP A 783 7.42 -21.97 1.60
N ARG A 784 7.83 -21.81 0.34
CA ARG A 784 9.08 -21.15 -0.02
C ARG A 784 8.78 -19.73 -0.47
N ILE A 785 9.20 -18.77 0.34
CA ILE A 785 9.13 -17.34 0.02
C ILE A 785 10.50 -16.93 -0.51
N PHE A 786 10.57 -16.37 -1.70
CA PHE A 786 11.81 -15.91 -2.33
C PHE A 786 11.63 -14.51 -2.88
N TRP A 787 12.71 -13.75 -2.97
CA TRP A 787 12.64 -12.35 -3.38
C TRP A 787 13.83 -11.91 -4.23
N PHE A 788 13.61 -10.88 -5.02
CA PHE A 788 14.59 -10.27 -5.91
C PHE A 788 14.14 -8.86 -6.29
N ASP A 789 15.06 -8.03 -6.76
CA ASP A 789 14.71 -6.70 -7.26
C ASP A 789 14.14 -6.81 -8.68
N LEU A 790 12.95 -6.24 -8.88
CA LEU A 790 12.25 -6.26 -10.15
C LEU A 790 12.50 -4.95 -10.89
N SER A 791 13.09 -5.04 -12.09
CA SER A 791 13.31 -3.85 -12.93
C SER A 791 12.07 -3.53 -13.76
N PRO A 792 11.80 -2.24 -14.08
CA PRO A 792 10.70 -1.88 -14.95
C PRO A 792 11.03 -2.24 -16.40
N HIS A 793 10.07 -2.82 -17.12
CA HIS A 793 10.12 -3.03 -18.59
C HIS A 793 11.45 -3.63 -19.12
N PRO A 794 11.76 -4.90 -18.79
CA PRO A 794 11.40 -5.99 -19.70
C PRO A 794 10.56 -7.10 -19.04
N ILE A 795 10.08 -8.06 -19.85
CA ILE A 795 9.46 -9.29 -19.33
C ILE A 795 10.57 -10.14 -18.70
N HIS A 796 10.42 -10.48 -17.43
CA HIS A 796 11.31 -11.37 -16.70
C HIS A 796 10.83 -12.83 -16.79
N ASN A 797 11.76 -13.76 -16.93
CA ASN A 797 11.49 -15.20 -17.02
C ASN A 797 11.79 -15.89 -15.69
N LEU A 798 10.76 -16.43 -15.04
CA LEU A 798 10.85 -17.24 -13.83
C LEU A 798 10.72 -18.73 -14.17
N TYR A 799 11.69 -19.54 -13.78
CA TYR A 799 11.67 -20.99 -13.95
C TYR A 799 12.48 -21.70 -12.85
N PHE A 800 12.41 -23.04 -12.83
CA PHE A 800 12.78 -23.84 -11.66
C PHE A 800 13.61 -25.06 -12.05
N THR A 801 14.57 -25.46 -11.23
CA THR A 801 15.07 -26.85 -11.24
C THR A 801 14.21 -27.69 -10.30
N THR A 802 14.01 -28.96 -10.64
CA THR A 802 13.34 -29.92 -9.75
C THR A 802 14.29 -31.01 -9.30
N SER A 803 13.85 -31.87 -8.38
CA SER A 803 14.59 -33.08 -8.00
C SER A 803 14.49 -34.23 -9.01
N GLU A 804 13.75 -34.05 -10.11
CA GLU A 804 13.54 -35.09 -11.13
C GLU A 804 14.84 -35.39 -11.91
N GLU A 805 15.06 -36.67 -12.22
CA GLU A 805 16.23 -37.12 -13.01
C GLU A 805 16.14 -36.77 -14.50
N TYR A 806 15.01 -36.21 -14.96
CA TYR A 806 14.82 -35.82 -16.35
C TYR A 806 14.94 -34.31 -16.44
N PRO A 807 15.68 -33.79 -17.44
CA PRO A 807 15.79 -32.35 -17.60
C PRO A 807 14.46 -31.76 -18.08
N ASN A 808 14.22 -30.49 -17.74
CA ASN A 808 13.13 -29.68 -18.28
C ASN A 808 13.70 -28.65 -19.27
N THR A 809 12.92 -28.29 -20.28
CA THR A 809 13.28 -27.24 -21.25
C THR A 809 12.29 -26.09 -21.16
N TYR A 810 12.76 -24.86 -21.32
CA TYR A 810 11.93 -23.65 -21.25
C TYR A 810 12.22 -22.71 -22.42
N LEU A 811 11.17 -22.11 -22.98
CA LEU A 811 11.28 -21.10 -24.03
C LEU A 811 11.37 -19.69 -23.42
N LEU A 812 12.59 -19.16 -23.36
CA LEU A 812 12.88 -17.81 -22.88
C LEU A 812 12.39 -16.73 -23.86
N GLU A 813 12.51 -17.00 -25.16
CA GLU A 813 12.05 -16.12 -26.24
C GLU A 813 11.34 -16.98 -27.29
N SER A 814 10.15 -16.54 -27.71
CA SER A 814 9.38 -17.18 -28.77
C SER A 814 8.53 -16.13 -29.50
N PRO A 815 8.16 -16.35 -30.76
CA PRO A 815 7.33 -15.41 -31.50
C PRO A 815 5.93 -15.28 -30.88
N SER A 816 5.21 -14.23 -31.29
CA SER A 816 3.77 -14.15 -31.10
C SER A 816 3.05 -15.35 -31.72
N ASP A 817 1.84 -15.62 -31.27
CA ASP A 817 1.03 -16.72 -31.81
C ASP A 817 0.71 -16.53 -33.31
N GLU A 818 0.78 -15.30 -33.80
CA GLU A 818 0.63 -14.93 -35.21
C GLU A 818 1.83 -14.09 -35.65
N ILE A 819 2.35 -14.38 -36.83
CA ILE A 819 3.54 -13.75 -37.40
C ILE A 819 3.20 -13.22 -38.80
N ASN A 820 3.58 -11.99 -39.10
CA ASN A 820 3.43 -11.45 -40.45
C ASN A 820 4.56 -11.95 -41.37
N PRO A 821 4.31 -12.13 -42.67
CA PRO A 821 5.37 -12.49 -43.62
C PRO A 821 6.56 -11.55 -43.56
N GLY A 822 7.75 -12.14 -43.53
CA GLY A 822 9.01 -11.41 -43.49
C GLY A 822 9.46 -10.99 -42.09
N GLU A 823 8.65 -11.17 -41.03
CA GLU A 823 9.13 -11.04 -39.65
C GLU A 823 10.12 -12.18 -39.32
N GLU A 824 11.17 -11.85 -38.58
CA GLU A 824 12.13 -12.85 -38.11
C GLU A 824 11.50 -13.70 -36.99
N ILE A 825 11.58 -15.02 -37.14
CA ILE A 825 10.98 -15.97 -36.22
C ILE A 825 12.08 -16.49 -35.32
N LYS A 826 12.23 -15.89 -34.14
CA LYS A 826 13.31 -16.20 -33.20
C LYS A 826 12.84 -17.05 -32.02
N PHE A 827 13.64 -18.05 -31.69
CA PHE A 827 13.50 -18.86 -30.49
C PHE A 827 14.78 -18.81 -29.67
N LYS A 828 14.64 -18.62 -28.36
CA LYS A 828 15.70 -18.87 -27.37
C LYS A 828 15.16 -19.76 -26.27
N TRP A 829 15.98 -20.69 -25.82
CA TRP A 829 15.61 -21.62 -24.78
C TRP A 829 16.72 -21.81 -23.76
N THR A 830 16.32 -22.38 -22.63
CA THR A 830 17.22 -22.92 -21.61
C THR A 830 16.72 -24.28 -21.17
N GLY A 831 17.50 -24.96 -20.35
CA GLY A 831 17.07 -26.18 -19.68
C GLY A 831 17.51 -26.19 -18.23
N THR A 832 16.89 -27.07 -17.45
CA THR A 832 17.24 -27.31 -16.06
C THR A 832 17.26 -28.79 -15.76
N ASP A 833 18.08 -29.23 -14.81
CA ASP A 833 18.21 -30.61 -14.33
C ASP A 833 18.53 -30.66 -12.82
N ASN A 834 18.29 -31.80 -12.18
CA ASN A 834 18.54 -31.98 -10.75
C ASN A 834 20.03 -31.94 -10.36
N LYS A 835 20.99 -32.01 -11.30
CA LYS A 835 22.45 -31.97 -11.04
C LYS A 835 23.20 -30.80 -11.72
N ASP A 836 22.47 -29.93 -12.43
CA ASP A 836 22.84 -29.03 -13.55
C ASP A 836 24.25 -28.46 -13.82
N THR A 837 24.55 -28.35 -15.14
CA THR A 837 24.84 -27.10 -15.91
C THR A 837 25.15 -27.38 -17.40
N ASP A 838 25.59 -28.58 -17.76
CA ASP A 838 25.94 -28.96 -19.14
C ASP A 838 24.84 -29.81 -19.80
N LEU A 839 23.78 -29.15 -20.29
CA LEU A 839 22.72 -29.78 -21.08
C LEU A 839 22.99 -29.65 -22.58
N GLU A 840 22.68 -30.71 -23.33
CA GLU A 840 22.63 -30.65 -24.78
C GLU A 840 21.18 -30.56 -25.26
N PHE A 841 20.92 -29.77 -26.29
CA PHE A 841 19.58 -29.53 -26.82
C PHE A 841 19.40 -30.11 -28.21
N SER A 842 18.18 -30.56 -28.46
CA SER A 842 17.72 -31.04 -29.75
C SER A 842 16.39 -30.37 -30.07
N PHE A 843 16.26 -29.80 -31.27
CA PHE A 843 15.07 -29.06 -31.68
C PHE A 843 14.49 -29.60 -32.99
N SER A 844 13.22 -29.28 -33.23
CA SER A 844 12.45 -29.70 -34.39
C SER A 844 11.49 -28.60 -34.78
N LEU A 845 11.29 -28.40 -36.08
CA LEU A 845 10.20 -27.59 -36.62
C LEU A 845 9.23 -28.52 -37.36
N ASP A 846 7.95 -28.43 -37.03
CA ASP A 846 6.86 -29.23 -37.60
C ASP A 846 7.09 -30.74 -37.45
N GLU A 847 6.85 -31.51 -38.50
CA GLU A 847 6.99 -32.98 -38.52
C GLU A 847 8.43 -33.47 -38.80
N GLU A 848 9.40 -32.56 -38.89
CA GLU A 848 10.81 -32.93 -39.08
C GLU A 848 11.35 -33.78 -37.92
N ALA A 849 12.44 -34.50 -38.18
CA ALA A 849 13.16 -35.20 -37.12
C ALA A 849 13.89 -34.20 -36.23
N PHE A 850 13.89 -34.47 -34.93
CA PHE A 850 14.73 -33.77 -33.96
C PHE A 850 16.20 -33.74 -34.41
N SER A 851 16.83 -32.57 -34.31
CA SER A 851 18.23 -32.36 -34.66
C SER A 851 19.17 -33.23 -33.81
N HIS A 852 20.43 -33.34 -34.22
CA HIS A 852 21.46 -33.85 -33.31
C HIS A 852 21.53 -32.97 -32.05
N PHE A 853 21.78 -33.62 -30.91
CA PHE A 853 22.03 -32.93 -29.65
C PHE A 853 23.29 -32.07 -29.75
N SER A 854 23.20 -30.82 -29.30
CA SER A 854 24.28 -29.83 -29.32
C SER A 854 24.04 -28.74 -28.27
N ASN A 855 25.04 -27.91 -27.98
CA ASN A 855 24.91 -26.84 -26.98
C ASN A 855 24.27 -25.55 -27.55
N VAL A 856 23.53 -25.64 -28.66
CA VAL A 856 22.83 -24.50 -29.26
C VAL A 856 21.61 -24.15 -28.41
N THR A 857 21.45 -22.87 -28.09
CA THR A 857 20.36 -22.34 -27.24
C THR A 857 19.45 -21.33 -27.95
N GLU A 858 19.70 -21.05 -29.23
CA GLU A 858 18.85 -20.20 -30.04
C GLU A 858 18.82 -20.63 -31.51
N ILE A 859 17.72 -20.34 -32.19
CA ILE A 859 17.60 -20.46 -33.64
C ILE A 859 16.66 -19.39 -34.20
N SER A 860 16.84 -19.07 -35.48
CA SER A 860 15.95 -18.17 -36.19
C SER A 860 15.56 -18.76 -37.53
N TYR A 861 14.29 -18.58 -37.89
CA TYR A 861 13.73 -18.96 -39.18
C TYR A 861 13.28 -17.71 -39.93
N GLN A 862 13.33 -17.78 -41.25
CA GLN A 862 12.80 -16.76 -42.15
C GLN A 862 12.05 -17.46 -43.29
N ASN A 863 11.06 -16.77 -43.85
CA ASN A 863 10.30 -17.22 -45.02
C ASN A 863 9.64 -18.60 -44.85
N LEU A 864 9.17 -18.92 -43.64
CA LEU A 864 8.31 -20.09 -43.43
C LEU A 864 7.00 -19.93 -44.23
N SER A 865 6.43 -21.06 -44.67
CA SER A 865 5.19 -21.05 -45.43
C SER A 865 4.02 -20.51 -44.59
N SER A 866 3.00 -19.98 -45.25
CA SER A 866 1.77 -19.54 -44.57
C SER A 866 0.99 -20.73 -44.01
N SER A 867 1.28 -21.13 -42.77
CA SER A 867 0.68 -22.28 -42.11
C SER A 867 0.83 -22.20 -40.59
N LEU A 868 0.15 -23.11 -39.89
CA LEU A 868 0.44 -23.39 -38.49
C LEU A 868 1.75 -24.17 -38.42
N HIS A 869 2.70 -23.65 -37.66
CA HIS A 869 3.97 -24.30 -37.38
C HIS A 869 4.05 -24.70 -35.91
N CYS A 870 4.85 -25.74 -35.62
CA CYS A 870 5.14 -26.20 -34.27
C CYS A 870 6.65 -26.31 -34.07
N PHE A 871 7.22 -25.41 -33.28
CA PHE A 871 8.60 -25.54 -32.82
C PHE A 871 8.62 -26.37 -31.53
N ARG A 872 9.54 -27.32 -31.45
CA ARG A 872 9.76 -28.17 -30.26
C ARG A 872 11.24 -28.20 -29.92
N VAL A 873 11.57 -28.14 -28.64
CA VAL A 873 12.94 -28.27 -28.14
C VAL A 873 12.97 -29.10 -26.87
N ARG A 874 14.02 -29.91 -26.73
CA ARG A 874 14.22 -30.80 -25.58
C ARG A 874 15.68 -30.85 -25.18
N ALA A 875 15.92 -30.94 -23.88
CA ALA A 875 17.23 -31.13 -23.30
C ALA A 875 17.59 -32.61 -23.14
N ARG A 876 18.90 -32.88 -23.05
CA ARG A 876 19.49 -34.14 -22.61
C ARG A 876 20.56 -33.83 -21.57
N ASP A 877 20.50 -34.55 -20.46
CA ASP A 877 21.49 -34.44 -19.38
C ASP A 877 22.75 -35.29 -19.65
N LEU A 878 23.71 -35.23 -18.73
CA LEU A 878 24.97 -35.98 -18.81
C LEU A 878 24.79 -37.49 -18.61
N ASP A 879 23.72 -37.91 -17.93
CA ASP A 879 23.37 -39.32 -17.71
C ASP A 879 22.64 -39.92 -18.93
N GLY A 880 22.31 -39.09 -19.92
CA GLY A 880 21.63 -39.46 -21.15
C GLY A 880 20.10 -39.44 -21.06
N ASN A 881 19.53 -38.94 -19.96
CA ASN A 881 18.09 -38.72 -19.82
C ASN A 881 17.67 -37.56 -20.70
N ILE A 882 16.53 -37.73 -21.38
CA ILE A 882 15.99 -36.74 -22.34
C ILE A 882 14.69 -36.20 -21.76
N ASP A 883 14.51 -34.88 -21.84
CA ASP A 883 13.27 -34.20 -21.46
C ASP A 883 12.05 -34.93 -22.06
N ARG A 884 11.17 -35.36 -21.16
CA ARG A 884 9.99 -36.16 -21.47
C ARG A 884 8.83 -35.32 -21.98
N THR A 885 8.88 -34.02 -21.74
CA THR A 885 7.88 -33.03 -22.10
C THR A 885 8.56 -31.87 -22.83
N PRO A 886 9.03 -32.08 -24.08
CA PRO A 886 9.69 -31.03 -24.86
C PRO A 886 8.90 -29.73 -24.83
N SER A 887 9.57 -28.61 -24.51
CA SER A 887 8.94 -27.30 -24.63
C SER A 887 8.58 -27.04 -26.08
N GLN A 888 7.38 -26.53 -26.28
CA GLN A 888 6.79 -26.38 -27.59
C GLN A 888 6.09 -25.04 -27.74
N LYS A 889 6.18 -24.48 -28.95
CA LYS A 889 5.47 -23.27 -29.34
C LYS A 889 4.82 -23.49 -30.70
N TYR A 890 3.51 -23.34 -30.70
CA TYR A 890 2.73 -23.19 -31.91
C TYR A 890 2.64 -21.73 -32.31
N PHE A 891 2.78 -21.45 -33.60
CA PHE A 891 2.63 -20.12 -34.16
C PHE A 891 2.11 -20.23 -35.60
N PHE A 892 1.30 -19.27 -36.02
CA PHE A 892 0.77 -19.21 -37.38
C PHE A 892 1.50 -18.14 -38.18
N VAL A 893 2.04 -18.51 -39.34
CA VAL A 893 2.60 -17.56 -40.30
C VAL A 893 1.50 -17.17 -41.28
N ASN A 894 1.22 -15.87 -41.37
CA ASN A 894 0.18 -15.35 -42.26
C ASN A 894 0.61 -15.43 -43.74
N GLY A 895 -0.34 -15.38 -44.69
CA GLY A 895 -0.02 -15.38 -46.13
C GLY A 895 0.40 -14.01 -46.65
N GLU A 896 1.16 -13.96 -47.75
CA GLU A 896 1.44 -12.69 -48.46
C GLU A 896 0.14 -11.99 -48.87
N GLU A 897 -0.89 -12.71 -49.35
CA GLU A 897 -2.21 -12.09 -49.63
C GLU A 897 -2.93 -11.55 -48.38
N ASP A 898 -2.59 -12.04 -47.19
CA ASP A 898 -3.09 -11.51 -45.91
C ASP A 898 -2.27 -10.32 -45.39
N SER A 899 -1.10 -10.05 -45.99
CA SER A 899 -0.15 -8.98 -45.64
C SER A 899 0.12 -7.96 -46.76
N VAL A 900 -0.37 -8.19 -47.98
CA VAL A 900 -0.35 -7.21 -49.07
C VAL A 900 -1.39 -6.14 -48.78
N LEU A 901 -0.94 -5.04 -48.20
CA LEU A 901 -1.66 -3.78 -48.19
C LEU A 901 -1.97 -3.38 -49.64
N PRO A 902 -3.18 -2.90 -49.99
CA PRO A 902 -3.38 -2.26 -51.27
C PRO A 902 -2.40 -1.08 -51.36
N ALA A 903 -1.53 -1.07 -52.38
CA ALA A 903 -0.66 0.07 -52.65
C ALA A 903 -1.54 1.30 -52.96
N TYR A 904 -1.78 2.15 -51.96
CA TYR A 904 -2.65 3.31 -52.10
C TYR A 904 -1.82 4.52 -52.57
N THR A 905 -1.66 4.70 -53.88
CA THR A 905 -1.04 5.90 -54.46
C THR A 905 -2.09 6.99 -54.69
N SER A 906 -2.62 7.61 -53.63
CA SER A 906 -3.42 8.83 -53.75
C SER A 906 -2.70 9.99 -53.06
N SER A 907 -2.30 10.99 -53.84
CA SER A 907 -1.64 12.22 -53.36
C SER A 907 -2.63 13.28 -52.83
N LYS A 908 -3.88 12.91 -52.53
CA LYS A 908 -4.89 13.83 -51.98
C LYS A 908 -5.29 13.41 -50.56
N PRO A 909 -5.16 14.29 -49.55
CA PRO A 909 -5.70 14.03 -48.23
C PRO A 909 -7.24 14.08 -48.29
N PHE A 910 -7.89 12.95 -48.03
CA PHE A 910 -9.32 12.93 -47.74
C PHE A 910 -9.52 13.12 -46.23
N PRO A 911 -10.44 13.98 -45.77
CA PRO A 911 -10.69 14.15 -44.34
C PRO A 911 -11.31 12.87 -43.74
N ASN A 912 -10.81 12.47 -42.56
CA ASN A 912 -11.37 11.36 -41.77
C ASN A 912 -12.87 11.64 -41.50
N PRO A 913 -13.78 10.69 -41.77
CA PRO A 913 -15.18 10.87 -41.45
C PRO A 913 -15.49 10.90 -39.94
N PHE A 914 -14.61 10.35 -39.09
CA PHE A 914 -14.77 10.30 -37.64
C PHE A 914 -14.05 11.50 -36.99
N SER A 915 -14.83 12.41 -36.40
CA SER A 915 -14.33 13.58 -35.68
C SER A 915 -14.76 13.45 -34.24
N ILE A 916 -13.84 13.68 -33.28
CA ILE A 916 -14.12 13.65 -31.83
C ILE A 916 -15.29 14.58 -31.44
N SER A 917 -15.55 15.62 -32.24
CA SER A 917 -16.65 16.57 -32.02
C SER A 917 -18.02 16.18 -32.63
N LYS A 918 -18.14 15.05 -33.34
CA LYS A 918 -19.38 14.66 -34.03
C LYS A 918 -19.53 13.13 -34.03
N ASP A 919 -20.55 12.62 -33.34
CA ASP A 919 -20.96 11.21 -33.42
C ASP A 919 -21.27 10.84 -34.87
N ARG A 920 -20.37 10.12 -35.51
CA ARG A 920 -20.61 9.56 -36.84
C ARG A 920 -20.42 8.06 -36.78
N LYS A 921 -21.36 7.33 -37.40
CA LYS A 921 -21.28 5.89 -37.55
C LYS A 921 -21.12 5.55 -39.02
N VAL A 922 -20.21 4.63 -39.30
CA VAL A 922 -20.10 4.00 -40.61
C VAL A 922 -20.88 2.70 -40.55
N PHE A 923 -21.92 2.63 -41.37
CA PHE A 923 -22.71 1.42 -41.57
C PHE A 923 -22.19 0.69 -42.79
N ILE A 924 -21.77 -0.56 -42.58
CA ILE A 924 -21.23 -1.40 -43.62
C ILE A 924 -22.20 -2.55 -43.89
N TYR A 925 -22.61 -2.69 -45.14
CA TYR A 925 -23.42 -3.78 -45.64
C TYR A 925 -22.66 -4.50 -46.75
N ALA A 926 -22.30 -5.74 -46.47
CA ALA A 926 -21.63 -6.63 -47.40
C ALA A 926 -22.11 -8.07 -47.17
N PRO A 927 -23.27 -8.44 -47.74
CA PRO A 927 -23.79 -9.79 -47.63
C PRO A 927 -22.76 -10.75 -48.23
N ASN A 928 -22.44 -11.82 -47.50
CA ASN A 928 -21.49 -12.86 -47.90
C ASN A 928 -20.04 -12.38 -48.11
N ALA A 929 -19.62 -11.31 -47.41
CA ALA A 929 -18.23 -10.86 -47.44
C ALA A 929 -17.69 -10.51 -46.04
N PHE A 930 -16.47 -10.90 -45.76
CA PHE A 930 -15.69 -10.51 -44.59
C PHE A 930 -14.89 -9.26 -44.90
N ILE A 931 -14.97 -8.28 -44.03
CA ILE A 931 -14.29 -7.00 -44.18
C ILE A 931 -13.30 -6.84 -43.06
N SER A 932 -12.10 -6.42 -43.40
CA SER A 932 -11.07 -6.02 -42.45
C SER A 932 -10.67 -4.60 -42.76
N VAL A 933 -10.73 -3.70 -41.79
CA VAL A 933 -10.31 -2.32 -41.94
C VAL A 933 -8.90 -2.18 -41.40
N TYR A 934 -8.08 -1.44 -42.13
CA TYR A 934 -6.68 -1.19 -41.80
C TYR A 934 -6.41 0.31 -41.85
N ASP A 935 -5.51 0.76 -40.97
CA ASP A 935 -4.92 2.10 -41.08
C ASP A 935 -3.82 2.14 -42.17
N LEU A 936 -3.33 3.33 -42.53
CA LEU A 936 -2.29 3.49 -43.56
C LEU A 936 -0.94 2.87 -43.19
N SER A 937 -0.71 2.55 -41.91
CA SER A 937 0.50 1.81 -41.49
C SER A 937 0.38 0.30 -41.72
N GLY A 938 -0.82 -0.16 -42.10
CA GLY A 938 -1.11 -1.57 -42.31
C GLY A 938 -1.53 -2.33 -41.06
N ARG A 939 -1.74 -1.61 -39.96
CA ARG A 939 -2.33 -2.20 -38.75
C ARG A 939 -3.81 -2.41 -38.97
N ARG A 940 -4.31 -3.62 -38.66
CA ARG A 940 -5.73 -3.96 -38.72
C ARG A 940 -6.44 -3.30 -37.54
N VAL A 941 -7.50 -2.55 -37.83
CA VAL A 941 -8.22 -1.71 -36.87
C VAL A 941 -9.73 -1.96 -36.84
N GLY A 942 -10.25 -2.89 -37.64
CA GLY A 942 -11.64 -3.31 -37.55
C GLY A 942 -11.93 -4.59 -38.33
N VAL A 943 -12.94 -5.36 -37.93
CA VAL A 943 -13.47 -6.51 -38.68
C VAL A 943 -14.99 -6.42 -38.74
N PHE A 944 -15.57 -6.68 -39.92
CA PHE A 944 -17.01 -6.81 -40.12
C PHE A 944 -17.28 -8.12 -40.86
N THR A 945 -18.26 -8.89 -40.41
CA THR A 945 -18.58 -10.20 -41.01
C THR A 945 -19.68 -10.05 -42.05
N GLY A 946 -19.81 -10.97 -42.99
CA GLY A 946 -20.91 -10.91 -43.96
C GLY A 946 -22.26 -11.12 -43.28
N GLY A 947 -23.29 -10.36 -43.68
CA GLY A 947 -24.65 -10.52 -43.16
C GLY A 947 -25.69 -9.68 -43.92
N GLU A 948 -26.98 -10.00 -43.78
CA GLU A 948 -28.09 -9.25 -44.42
C GLU A 948 -28.43 -7.92 -43.71
N THR A 949 -27.69 -7.55 -42.68
CA THR A 949 -27.90 -6.34 -41.88
C THR A 949 -26.69 -5.41 -41.93
N PHE A 950 -26.93 -4.11 -41.74
CA PHE A 950 -25.85 -3.13 -41.65
C PHE A 950 -25.14 -3.24 -40.30
N GLN A 951 -23.81 -3.32 -40.32
CA GLN A 951 -22.97 -3.26 -39.12
C GLN A 951 -22.45 -1.85 -38.92
N SER A 952 -22.59 -1.29 -37.72
CA SER A 952 -22.09 0.04 -37.40
C SER A 952 -20.68 -0.01 -36.81
N TRP A 953 -19.83 0.91 -37.26
CA TRP A 953 -18.51 1.18 -36.72
C TRP A 953 -18.40 2.65 -36.31
N ASP A 954 -17.86 2.90 -35.13
CA ASP A 954 -17.69 4.23 -34.54
C ASP A 954 -16.27 4.80 -34.72
N GLY A 955 -15.41 4.08 -35.46
CA GLY A 955 -14.04 4.51 -35.74
C GLY A 955 -13.04 4.19 -34.63
N ARG A 956 -13.37 3.25 -33.72
CA ARG A 956 -12.42 2.73 -32.72
C ARG A 956 -11.77 1.42 -33.18
N ASP A 957 -10.54 1.16 -32.74
CA ASP A 957 -9.85 -0.11 -32.97
C ASP A 957 -10.32 -1.24 -32.04
N PHE A 958 -9.72 -2.43 -32.15
CA PHE A 958 -10.04 -3.59 -31.30
C PHE A 958 -9.80 -3.35 -29.82
N ASN A 959 -8.98 -2.37 -29.47
CA ASN A 959 -8.67 -1.96 -28.11
C ASN A 959 -9.57 -0.80 -27.64
N GLY A 960 -10.55 -0.39 -28.45
CA GLY A 960 -11.47 0.70 -28.14
C GLY A 960 -10.84 2.10 -28.30
N THR A 961 -9.63 2.21 -28.84
CA THR A 961 -8.95 3.50 -29.04
C THR A 961 -9.54 4.21 -30.25
N ILE A 962 -9.89 5.51 -30.10
CA ILE A 962 -10.34 6.31 -31.25
C ILE A 962 -9.20 6.37 -32.25
N LEU A 963 -9.48 5.94 -33.48
CA LEU A 963 -8.48 5.95 -34.51
C LEU A 963 -8.09 7.38 -34.91
N PRO A 964 -6.78 7.65 -35.11
CA PRO A 964 -6.29 8.97 -35.44
C PRO A 964 -6.85 9.51 -36.76
N TRP A 965 -6.61 10.78 -37.04
CA TRP A 965 -7.11 11.39 -38.26
C TRP A 965 -6.32 10.86 -39.46
N GLY A 966 -6.95 10.09 -40.34
CA GLY A 966 -6.27 9.46 -41.47
C GLY A 966 -7.21 8.82 -42.49
N SER A 967 -6.64 8.33 -43.59
CA SER A 967 -7.36 7.46 -44.53
C SER A 967 -7.29 6.01 -44.01
N TYR A 968 -8.31 5.22 -44.31
CA TYR A 968 -8.38 3.80 -43.98
C TYR A 968 -8.77 3.04 -45.24
N PHE A 969 -8.30 1.81 -45.37
CA PHE A 969 -8.74 0.94 -46.45
C PHE A 969 -9.39 -0.31 -45.86
N CYS A 970 -10.42 -0.80 -46.56
CA CYS A 970 -11.10 -2.02 -46.20
C CYS A 970 -10.71 -3.13 -47.17
N LEU A 971 -10.18 -4.23 -46.66
CA LEU A 971 -10.01 -5.47 -47.40
C LEU A 971 -11.32 -6.26 -47.30
N VAL A 972 -11.98 -6.48 -48.44
CA VAL A 972 -13.25 -7.20 -48.54
C VAL A 972 -12.96 -8.57 -49.15
N ARG A 973 -13.05 -9.63 -48.35
CA ARG A 973 -12.90 -11.02 -48.76
C ARG A 973 -14.29 -11.64 -48.94
N THR A 974 -14.52 -12.35 -50.03
CA THR A 974 -15.80 -13.02 -50.29
C THR A 974 -15.56 -14.38 -50.93
N GLN A 975 -16.46 -15.33 -50.67
CA GLN A 975 -16.43 -16.68 -51.26
C GLN A 975 -17.29 -16.77 -52.53
N SER A 976 -18.02 -15.71 -52.90
CA SER A 976 -18.90 -15.63 -54.07
C SER A 976 -18.90 -14.20 -54.66
N ILE A 977 -19.57 -13.97 -55.80
CA ILE A 977 -19.66 -12.62 -56.37
C ILE A 977 -20.51 -11.73 -55.45
N ILE A 978 -20.00 -10.54 -55.09
CA ILE A 978 -20.75 -9.55 -54.31
C ILE A 978 -21.73 -8.82 -55.23
N ASP A 979 -23.02 -9.11 -55.10
CA ASP A 979 -24.07 -8.41 -55.87
C ASP A 979 -24.31 -6.97 -55.37
N ARG A 980 -23.97 -6.66 -54.13
CA ARG A 980 -24.18 -5.32 -53.53
C ARG A 980 -23.23 -5.06 -52.34
N PHE A 981 -22.38 -4.05 -52.45
CA PHE A 981 -21.54 -3.53 -51.35
C PHE A 981 -21.93 -2.09 -51.05
N ARG A 982 -22.25 -1.76 -49.79
CA ARG A 982 -22.58 -0.39 -49.37
C ARG A 982 -21.87 -0.01 -48.08
N ILE A 983 -21.20 1.13 -48.13
CA ILE A 983 -20.70 1.85 -46.95
C ILE A 983 -21.50 3.14 -46.88
N VAL A 984 -22.20 3.36 -45.76
CA VAL A 984 -22.99 4.56 -45.51
C VAL A 984 -22.43 5.25 -44.28
N LEU A 985 -21.95 6.48 -44.46
CA LEU A 985 -21.61 7.34 -43.35
C LEU A 985 -22.86 8.13 -42.94
N THR A 986 -23.33 7.91 -41.72
CA THR A 986 -24.43 8.71 -41.15
C THR A 986 -23.89 9.62 -40.06
N ARG A 987 -24.52 10.78 -39.92
CA ARG A 987 -24.19 11.82 -38.95
C ARG A 987 -25.29 11.93 -37.91
#